data_AF-A0A837CKK0-F1
#
_entry.id   AF-A0A837CKK0-F1
#
_cell.length_a   1.000
_cell.length_b   1.000
_cell.length_c   1.000
_cell.angle_alpha   90.00
_cell.angle_beta   90.00
_cell.angle_gamma   90.00
#
_symmetry.space_group_name_H-M   'P 1'
#
loop_
_entity.id
_entity.type
_entity.pdbx_description
1 polymer ?
#
loop_
_entity_poly.entity_id
_entity_poly.type
_entity_poly.pdbx_seq_one_letter_code
_entity_poly.pdbx_strand_id
1 'polypeptide(L)'
;MHHISESPRRPSVLHIFKIYYPDLFGGTLTVIRDICASLKDAFASAVLVCSQSAERREIVVNDIPVERVRSFGNVLSLPAAPTYPWRLWRKIAEHDLLALHAPFPLADLVFAFGFGAKRPLVVHWHADIVTHAGLRWFIDPLMRRTLRRAKAIIVSDRVLVDNTPLLREFEDKCHVVPFGIDITGYDWPKIEPHHVNDRGRLVLACGRLVPYKGFDVLIRAAAAHNFETWIIGEGVERPRLEQLIQELGLGDRVRLLGSVDDCERIKLMCLADVFVMPSVTNAETFGLVQLEAMAAGRPVVNTALDTAVPHVARHGMEAITVPPGDAEKLGEAIDTLIRDPERRRSMGLAARTRALTRYSATAFKQGMETVYRDAVAAPSEERSAISEPPQAAGWLDTVRIAAALAWSDMRHRYVRSLLGPFWMSLQMAIVVAVLGSVIGQMSNGNMMTRLPMLALSMTAWTFLNGVVLDATTALQNSASLIRDRALPPVIFLLQCTFRQALFALHNACVPLVLWLLLSPHDLSHALAALPGLLLFVACTFALSLVLGAMATRYRDLKPIIESTLMLAFLASPVIWSSDMINHRSTVMRLNPLTHLFAVWREPLAGGAVDPVSIVYVLVALALLVFASVLTLVHLRKAAFWI
;
A
#
# COMPACT_ATOMS: atom_id res chain seq x y z
N MET A 1 -43.22 -28.64 16.84
CA MET A 1 -42.35 -27.83 15.95
C MET A 1 -41.16 -27.38 16.78
N HIS A 2 -40.01 -28.03 16.60
CA HIS A 2 -38.77 -27.67 17.29
C HIS A 2 -38.20 -26.41 16.66
N HIS A 3 -38.08 -25.34 17.46
CA HIS A 3 -37.23 -24.20 17.13
C HIS A 3 -35.77 -24.67 17.15
N ILE A 4 -35.16 -24.82 15.99
CA ILE A 4 -33.71 -24.94 15.85
C ILE A 4 -33.16 -23.54 16.10
N SER A 5 -32.60 -23.33 17.29
CA SER A 5 -31.75 -22.19 17.61
C SER A 5 -30.48 -22.27 16.75
N GLU A 6 -30.46 -21.58 15.61
CA GLU A 6 -29.22 -21.36 14.85
C GLU A 6 -28.22 -20.63 15.74
N SER A 7 -27.10 -21.28 16.10
CA SER A 7 -26.02 -20.59 16.80
C SER A 7 -25.54 -19.41 15.95
N PRO A 8 -25.39 -18.19 16.50
CA PRO A 8 -24.93 -17.04 15.73
C PRO A 8 -23.58 -17.35 15.09
N ARG A 9 -23.47 -17.13 13.78
CA ARG A 9 -22.23 -17.31 13.01
C ARG A 9 -21.12 -16.46 13.64
N ARG A 10 -19.99 -17.09 13.98
CA ARG A 10 -18.79 -16.37 14.46
C ARG A 10 -18.27 -15.46 13.34
N PRO A 11 -18.01 -14.16 13.60
CA PRO A 11 -17.45 -13.25 12.59
C PRO A 11 -16.07 -13.74 12.12
N SER A 12 -15.75 -13.57 10.84
CA SER A 12 -14.43 -13.96 10.31
C SER A 12 -13.44 -12.80 10.28
N VAL A 13 -12.18 -13.07 10.61
CA VAL A 13 -11.08 -12.09 10.64
C VAL A 13 -9.99 -12.50 9.67
N LEU A 14 -9.59 -11.59 8.78
CA LEU A 14 -8.43 -11.76 7.93
C LEU A 14 -7.20 -11.06 8.52
N HIS A 15 -6.24 -11.84 8.98
CA HIS A 15 -4.93 -11.38 9.42
C HIS A 15 -3.98 -11.21 8.24
N ILE A 16 -3.42 -10.00 8.09
CA ILE A 16 -2.67 -9.58 6.91
C ILE A 16 -1.26 -9.25 7.36
N PHE A 17 -0.28 -10.03 6.89
CA PHE A 17 1.12 -9.79 7.23
C PHE A 17 2.08 -10.20 6.11
N LYS A 18 3.37 -9.88 6.29
CA LYS A 18 4.40 -10.17 5.28
C LYS A 18 4.77 -11.65 5.19
N ILE A 19 4.94 -12.33 6.33
CA ILE A 19 5.46 -13.71 6.43
C ILE A 19 4.75 -14.38 7.61
N TYR A 20 4.54 -15.69 7.57
CA TYR A 20 4.00 -16.47 8.69
C TYR A 20 4.64 -17.86 8.71
N TYR A 21 4.33 -18.65 9.76
CA TYR A 21 4.75 -20.03 9.85
C TYR A 21 4.29 -20.84 8.61
N PRO A 22 5.08 -21.83 8.13
CA PRO A 22 6.38 -22.30 8.64
C PRO A 22 7.61 -21.55 8.06
N ASP A 23 7.41 -20.52 7.23
CA ASP A 23 8.50 -19.92 6.44
C ASP A 23 9.52 -19.15 7.31
N LEU A 24 9.12 -18.67 8.49
CA LEU A 24 10.01 -17.99 9.44
C LEU A 24 9.48 -18.14 10.87
N PHE A 25 10.38 -18.00 11.85
CA PHE A 25 10.09 -17.96 13.28
C PHE A 25 10.44 -16.57 13.84
N GLY A 26 9.61 -16.04 14.74
CA GLY A 26 9.88 -14.75 15.40
C GLY A 26 8.71 -14.18 16.19
N GLY A 27 8.99 -13.18 17.03
CA GLY A 27 8.04 -12.66 18.03
C GLY A 27 6.72 -12.15 17.45
N THR A 28 6.76 -11.39 16.35
CA THR A 28 5.51 -10.93 15.69
C THR A 28 4.66 -12.09 15.18
N LEU A 29 5.28 -13.19 14.73
CA LEU A 29 4.57 -14.37 14.24
C LEU A 29 3.93 -15.13 15.39
N THR A 30 4.64 -15.25 16.51
CA THR A 30 4.13 -15.75 17.78
C THR A 30 2.90 -14.97 18.22
N VAL A 31 2.96 -13.63 18.17
CA VAL A 31 1.82 -12.77 18.52
C VAL A 31 0.62 -13.02 17.58
N ILE A 32 0.82 -13.10 16.27
CA ILE A 32 -0.28 -13.38 15.32
C ILE A 32 -0.93 -14.74 15.66
N ARG A 33 -0.10 -15.77 15.91
CA ARG A 33 -0.57 -17.10 16.32
C ARG A 33 -1.37 -17.02 17.62
N ASP A 34 -0.87 -16.29 18.62
CA ASP A 34 -1.50 -16.19 19.94
C ASP A 34 -2.81 -15.38 19.89
N ILE A 35 -2.90 -14.37 19.02
CA ILE A 35 -4.17 -13.66 18.74
C ILE A 35 -5.18 -14.65 18.15
N CYS A 36 -4.80 -15.38 17.09
CA CYS A 36 -5.70 -16.34 16.45
C CYS A 36 -6.16 -17.44 17.43
N ALA A 37 -5.24 -17.95 18.26
CA ALA A 37 -5.53 -19.00 19.23
C ALA A 37 -6.42 -18.51 20.39
N SER A 38 -6.13 -17.33 20.94
CA SER A 38 -6.89 -16.76 22.06
C SER A 38 -8.32 -16.36 21.69
N LEU A 39 -8.55 -15.98 20.43
CA LEU A 39 -9.84 -15.53 19.93
C LEU A 39 -10.66 -16.60 19.20
N LYS A 40 -10.18 -17.85 19.11
CA LYS A 40 -10.81 -18.94 18.33
C LYS A 40 -12.29 -19.19 18.66
N ASP A 41 -12.69 -18.93 19.91
CA ASP A 41 -14.06 -19.13 20.38
C ASP A 41 -15.00 -18.00 19.91
N ALA A 42 -14.46 -16.79 19.71
CA ALA A 42 -15.20 -15.59 19.35
C ALA A 42 -15.15 -15.28 17.84
N PHE A 43 -14.04 -15.61 17.18
CA PHE A 43 -13.75 -15.22 15.80
C PHE A 43 -13.17 -16.39 14.99
N ALA A 44 -13.57 -16.49 13.73
CA ALA A 44 -12.96 -17.41 12.77
C ALA A 44 -11.78 -16.72 12.06
N SER A 45 -10.55 -17.18 12.31
CA SER A 45 -9.33 -16.50 11.82
C SER A 45 -8.83 -17.11 10.51
N ALA A 46 -8.36 -16.27 9.60
CA ALA A 46 -7.60 -16.66 8.41
C ALA A 46 -6.40 -15.74 8.24
N VAL A 47 -5.31 -16.23 7.64
CA VAL A 47 -4.04 -15.49 7.50
C VAL A 47 -3.65 -15.38 6.03
N LEU A 48 -3.26 -14.19 5.57
CA LEU A 48 -2.73 -13.94 4.22
C LEU A 48 -1.28 -13.42 4.31
N VAL A 49 -0.33 -14.17 3.75
CA VAL A 49 1.10 -13.82 3.79
C VAL A 49 1.82 -14.02 2.46
N CYS A 50 3.04 -13.50 2.36
CA CYS A 50 3.97 -13.79 1.27
C CYS A 50 4.83 -15.02 1.61
N SER A 51 5.19 -15.80 0.61
CA SER A 51 6.11 -16.95 0.73
C SER A 51 7.07 -17.00 -0.45
N GLN A 52 8.35 -17.29 -0.17
CA GLN A 52 9.34 -17.58 -1.22
C GLN A 52 9.34 -19.07 -1.62
N SER A 53 8.68 -19.93 -0.84
CA SER A 53 8.56 -21.35 -1.13
C SER A 53 7.65 -21.60 -2.34
N ALA A 54 8.03 -22.56 -3.18
CA ALA A 54 7.23 -23.01 -4.32
C ALA A 54 6.13 -24.03 -3.92
N GLU A 55 5.99 -24.33 -2.64
CA GLU A 55 5.03 -25.29 -2.08
C GLU A 55 3.54 -24.85 -2.21
N ARG A 56 2.64 -25.70 -1.67
CA ARG A 56 1.19 -25.48 -1.62
C ARG A 56 0.80 -24.06 -1.22
N ARG A 57 -0.08 -23.51 -2.01
CA ARG A 57 -0.59 -22.14 -1.89
C ARG A 57 -1.48 -21.91 -0.66
N GLU A 58 -2.16 -22.95 -0.20
CA GLU A 58 -3.02 -22.94 0.97
C GLU A 58 -2.54 -24.05 1.91
N ILE A 59 -2.30 -23.69 3.17
CA ILE A 59 -1.87 -24.59 4.23
C ILE A 59 -2.71 -24.32 5.47
N VAL A 60 -2.72 -25.27 6.41
CA VAL A 60 -3.32 -25.07 7.74
C VAL A 60 -2.19 -25.14 8.75
N VAL A 61 -2.11 -24.13 9.62
CA VAL A 61 -1.11 -24.06 10.69
C VAL A 61 -1.84 -23.82 12.00
N ASN A 62 -1.74 -24.77 12.94
CA ASN A 62 -2.46 -24.72 14.23
C ASN A 62 -3.96 -24.45 14.05
N ASP A 63 -4.61 -25.22 13.17
CA ASP A 63 -6.03 -25.10 12.81
C ASP A 63 -6.44 -23.77 12.14
N ILE A 64 -5.48 -22.93 11.75
CA ILE A 64 -5.72 -21.65 11.08
C ILE A 64 -5.43 -21.80 9.57
N PRO A 65 -6.38 -21.49 8.67
CA PRO A 65 -6.11 -21.44 7.25
C PRO A 65 -5.15 -20.29 6.91
N VAL A 66 -4.06 -20.62 6.22
CA VAL A 66 -3.03 -19.68 5.78
C VAL A 66 -2.93 -19.73 4.25
N GLU A 67 -3.20 -18.60 3.61
CA GLU A 67 -2.98 -18.41 2.18
C GLU A 67 -1.62 -17.76 1.94
N ARG A 68 -0.79 -18.42 1.13
CA ARG A 68 0.56 -17.98 0.77
C ARG A 68 0.57 -17.40 -0.64
N VAL A 69 1.06 -16.16 -0.77
CA VAL A 69 1.27 -15.48 -2.05
C VAL A 69 2.73 -15.54 -2.43
N ARG A 70 3.03 -15.94 -3.66
CA ARG A 70 4.40 -16.05 -4.14
C ARG A 70 5.14 -14.71 -4.07
N SER A 71 6.30 -14.73 -3.44
CA SER A 71 7.29 -13.64 -3.40
C SER A 71 8.52 -14.03 -4.22
N PHE A 72 9.09 -13.07 -4.94
CA PHE A 72 10.28 -13.27 -5.79
C PHE A 72 11.60 -12.89 -5.10
N GLY A 73 11.57 -12.73 -3.78
CA GLY A 73 12.71 -12.29 -2.98
C GLY A 73 12.33 -11.14 -2.05
N ASN A 74 13.34 -10.55 -1.40
CA ASN A 74 13.15 -9.38 -0.55
C ASN A 74 13.95 -8.20 -1.11
N VAL A 75 13.33 -7.03 -1.19
CA VAL A 75 13.96 -5.76 -1.56
C VAL A 75 13.81 -4.82 -0.36
N LEU A 76 14.92 -4.34 0.21
CA LEU A 76 14.91 -3.51 1.42
C LEU A 76 14.06 -4.11 2.57
N SER A 77 14.20 -5.43 2.78
CA SER A 77 13.43 -6.20 3.78
C SER A 77 11.91 -6.28 3.55
N LEU A 78 11.42 -5.86 2.38
CA LEU A 78 10.03 -6.01 1.93
C LEU A 78 9.92 -7.16 0.91
N PRO A 79 8.93 -8.05 1.02
CA PRO A 79 8.76 -9.14 0.05
C PRO A 79 8.34 -8.57 -1.31
N ALA A 80 8.99 -9.01 -2.39
CA ALA A 80 8.63 -8.64 -3.75
C ALA A 80 7.49 -9.52 -4.26
N ALA A 81 6.25 -9.18 -3.89
CA ALA A 81 5.05 -9.96 -4.19
C ALA A 81 4.00 -9.14 -4.99
N PRO A 82 4.16 -8.97 -6.32
CA PRO A 82 3.30 -8.10 -7.14
C PRO A 82 1.84 -8.56 -7.20
N THR A 83 1.57 -9.85 -6.94
CA THR A 83 0.21 -10.40 -6.91
C THR A 83 -0.47 -10.27 -5.54
N TYR A 84 0.27 -9.88 -4.49
CA TYR A 84 -0.27 -9.76 -3.13
C TYR A 84 -1.40 -8.74 -3.02
N PRO A 85 -1.27 -7.50 -3.53
CA PRO A 85 -2.36 -6.52 -3.46
C PRO A 85 -3.65 -7.00 -4.11
N TRP A 86 -3.55 -7.71 -5.25
CA TRP A 86 -4.71 -8.26 -5.94
C TRP A 86 -5.37 -9.41 -5.17
N ARG A 87 -4.56 -10.28 -4.53
CA ARG A 87 -5.07 -11.36 -3.69
C ARG A 87 -5.75 -10.83 -2.43
N LEU A 88 -5.11 -9.87 -1.76
CA LEU A 88 -5.69 -9.18 -0.61
C LEU A 88 -7.03 -8.56 -0.99
N TRP A 89 -7.10 -7.83 -2.10
CA TRP A 89 -8.34 -7.22 -2.57
C TRP A 89 -9.50 -8.22 -2.75
N ARG A 90 -9.23 -9.42 -3.29
CA ARG A 90 -10.24 -10.48 -3.42
C ARG A 90 -10.71 -11.02 -2.07
N LYS A 91 -9.77 -11.23 -1.15
CA LYS A 91 -10.02 -11.82 0.19
C LYS A 91 -10.76 -10.89 1.13
N ILE A 92 -10.66 -9.58 0.95
CA ILE A 92 -11.36 -8.59 1.78
C ILE A 92 -12.89 -8.83 1.80
N ALA A 93 -13.50 -9.21 0.67
CA ALA A 93 -14.94 -9.41 0.61
C ALA A 93 -15.42 -10.64 1.41
N GLU A 94 -14.55 -11.61 1.65
CA GLU A 94 -14.84 -12.89 2.30
C GLU A 94 -14.85 -12.79 3.85
N HIS A 95 -14.35 -11.68 4.41
CA HIS A 95 -14.13 -11.54 5.85
C HIS A 95 -14.88 -10.35 6.44
N ASP A 96 -15.27 -10.47 7.70
CA ASP A 96 -16.04 -9.44 8.42
C ASP A 96 -15.14 -8.36 9.03
N LEU A 97 -13.93 -8.73 9.45
CA LEU A 97 -12.92 -7.84 10.01
C LEU A 97 -11.57 -8.04 9.32
N LEU A 98 -10.84 -6.95 9.10
CA LEU A 98 -9.48 -6.96 8.57
C LEU A 98 -8.51 -6.57 9.67
N ALA A 99 -7.50 -7.41 9.93
CA ALA A 99 -6.45 -7.16 10.92
C ALA A 99 -5.11 -7.01 10.20
N LEU A 100 -4.67 -5.77 9.98
CA LEU A 100 -3.37 -5.48 9.36
C LEU A 100 -2.27 -5.47 10.42
N HIS A 101 -1.28 -6.35 10.28
CA HIS A 101 -0.08 -6.32 11.11
C HIS A 101 0.98 -5.40 10.48
N ALA A 102 1.10 -4.20 11.01
CA ALA A 102 2.00 -3.16 10.56
C ALA A 102 3.40 -3.30 11.21
N PRO A 103 4.47 -2.88 10.50
CA PRO A 103 4.46 -2.21 9.20
C PRO A 103 4.46 -3.18 8.02
N PHE A 104 3.60 -2.92 7.02
CA PHE A 104 3.59 -3.70 5.78
C PHE A 104 3.09 -2.89 4.56
N PRO A 105 3.99 -2.10 3.93
CA PRO A 105 3.65 -1.15 2.85
C PRO A 105 2.85 -1.74 1.68
N LEU A 106 3.04 -3.02 1.33
CA LEU A 106 2.27 -3.65 0.25
C LEU A 106 0.77 -3.78 0.57
N ALA A 107 0.44 -4.01 1.84
CA ALA A 107 -0.95 -4.01 2.28
C ALA A 107 -1.47 -2.57 2.43
N ASP A 108 -0.63 -1.63 2.87
CA ASP A 108 -0.97 -0.20 2.93
C ASP A 108 -1.38 0.34 1.54
N LEU A 109 -0.78 -0.16 0.45
CA LEU A 109 -1.19 0.21 -0.92
C LEU A 109 -2.68 -0.08 -1.13
N VAL A 110 -3.13 -1.28 -0.75
CA VAL A 110 -4.54 -1.68 -0.92
C VAL A 110 -5.46 -0.77 -0.13
N PHE A 111 -5.16 -0.54 1.15
CA PHE A 111 -6.04 0.24 2.01
C PHE A 111 -6.03 1.74 1.72
N ALA A 112 -4.88 2.31 1.39
CA ALA A 112 -4.77 3.72 1.06
C ALA A 112 -5.45 4.08 -0.25
N PHE A 113 -5.53 3.16 -1.22
CA PHE A 113 -6.33 3.35 -2.44
C PHE A 113 -7.85 3.11 -2.24
N GLY A 114 -8.30 2.91 -1.00
CA GLY A 114 -9.73 2.80 -0.66
C GLY A 114 -10.33 1.42 -0.90
N PHE A 115 -9.52 0.41 -1.22
CA PHE A 115 -10.01 -0.97 -1.31
C PHE A 115 -10.43 -1.48 0.07
N GLY A 116 -11.52 -2.23 0.09
CA GLY A 116 -12.08 -2.74 1.34
C GLY A 116 -12.88 -1.73 2.14
N ALA A 117 -13.23 -0.58 1.55
CA ALA A 117 -13.92 0.55 2.19
C ALA A 117 -15.00 0.18 3.22
N LYS A 118 -15.79 -0.84 2.89
CA LYS A 118 -16.98 -1.30 3.63
C LYS A 118 -16.69 -2.28 4.77
N ARG A 119 -15.44 -2.72 4.94
CA ARG A 119 -15.05 -3.66 6.01
C ARG A 119 -14.24 -2.93 7.08
N PRO A 120 -14.53 -3.14 8.38
CA PRO A 120 -13.74 -2.57 9.46
C PRO A 120 -12.28 -3.04 9.38
N LEU A 121 -11.36 -2.10 9.62
CA LEU A 121 -9.92 -2.33 9.62
C LEU A 121 -9.37 -2.03 11.02
N VAL A 122 -8.70 -3.02 11.61
CA VAL A 122 -7.89 -2.87 12.82
C VAL A 122 -6.43 -3.01 12.44
N VAL A 123 -5.60 -2.07 12.88
CA VAL A 123 -4.15 -2.08 12.61
C VAL A 123 -3.41 -2.49 13.88
N HIS A 124 -2.63 -3.56 13.82
CA HIS A 124 -1.71 -3.98 14.88
C HIS A 124 -0.33 -3.41 14.59
N TRP A 125 0.14 -2.51 15.42
CA TRP A 125 1.43 -1.87 15.25
C TRP A 125 2.50 -2.57 16.11
N HIS A 126 3.38 -3.34 15.45
CA HIS A 126 4.37 -4.18 16.16
C HIS A 126 5.72 -3.50 16.39
N ALA A 127 6.14 -2.64 15.47
CA ALA A 127 7.42 -1.95 15.51
C ALA A 127 7.40 -0.72 14.59
N ASP A 128 8.16 0.32 14.94
CA ASP A 128 8.42 1.42 14.00
C ASP A 128 9.37 0.95 12.88
N ILE A 129 9.24 1.57 11.72
CA ILE A 129 10.08 1.29 10.57
C ILE A 129 11.42 1.99 10.78
N VAL A 130 12.45 1.20 11.13
CA VAL A 130 13.86 1.64 11.10
C VAL A 130 14.35 1.65 9.65
N THR A 131 13.78 2.49 8.79
CA THR A 131 14.23 2.69 7.40
C THR A 131 15.11 3.92 7.26
N HIS A 132 15.99 3.90 6.24
CA HIS A 132 16.68 5.09 5.76
C HIS A 132 15.68 6.23 5.50
N ALA A 133 15.99 7.45 5.98
CA ALA A 133 15.09 8.60 6.00
C ALA A 133 14.42 8.92 4.64
N GLY A 134 15.05 8.59 3.51
CA GLY A 134 14.52 8.86 2.17
C GLY A 134 13.29 8.02 1.77
N LEU A 135 13.11 6.81 2.31
CA LEU A 135 11.97 5.95 1.94
C LEU A 135 10.70 6.32 2.73
N ARG A 136 10.84 6.92 3.92
CA ARG A 136 9.74 7.40 4.76
C ARG A 136 8.83 8.39 4.02
N TRP A 137 9.40 9.34 3.26
CA TRP A 137 8.62 10.30 2.47
C TRP A 137 7.60 9.63 1.51
N PHE A 138 7.93 8.46 0.95
CA PHE A 138 7.05 7.75 0.03
C PHE A 138 6.02 6.86 0.75
N ILE A 139 6.39 6.29 1.90
CA ILE A 139 5.56 5.31 2.62
C ILE A 139 4.63 6.01 3.62
N ASP A 140 5.08 7.06 4.31
CA ASP A 140 4.31 7.74 5.35
C ASP A 140 2.96 8.29 4.85
N PRO A 141 2.83 8.90 3.65
CA PRO A 141 1.52 9.33 3.14
C PRO A 141 0.53 8.19 2.93
N LEU A 142 1.06 7.01 2.58
CA LEU A 142 0.29 5.79 2.35
C LEU A 142 -0.20 5.23 3.70
N MET A 143 0.72 5.05 4.65
CA MET A 143 0.40 4.59 6.00
C MET A 143 -0.55 5.54 6.70
N ARG A 144 -0.35 6.86 6.58
CA ARG A 144 -1.27 7.87 7.13
C ARG A 144 -2.69 7.72 6.57
N ARG A 145 -2.85 7.35 5.30
CA ARG A 145 -4.16 7.03 4.71
C ARG A 145 -4.73 5.74 5.28
N THR A 146 -3.93 4.69 5.44
CA THR A 146 -4.35 3.43 6.09
C THR A 146 -4.80 3.66 7.54
N LEU A 147 -4.01 4.39 8.34
CA LEU A 147 -4.31 4.68 9.74
C LEU A 147 -5.53 5.58 9.91
N ARG A 148 -5.70 6.58 9.03
CA ARG A 148 -6.94 7.39 9.01
C ARG A 148 -8.17 6.52 8.79
N ARG A 149 -8.05 5.50 7.93
CA ARG A 149 -9.10 4.52 7.65
C ARG A 149 -9.31 3.52 8.79
N ALA A 150 -8.29 3.21 9.58
CA ALA A 150 -8.40 2.26 10.66
C ALA A 150 -9.45 2.72 11.68
N LYS A 151 -10.26 1.76 12.14
CA LYS A 151 -11.25 1.97 13.20
C LYS A 151 -10.60 1.93 14.58
N ALA A 152 -9.58 1.09 14.72
CA ALA A 152 -8.74 1.00 15.92
C ALA A 152 -7.31 0.65 15.53
N ILE A 153 -6.35 1.14 16.32
CA ILE A 153 -4.93 0.85 16.21
C ILE A 153 -4.50 0.20 17.52
N ILE A 154 -4.02 -1.03 17.48
CA ILE A 154 -3.56 -1.77 18.66
C ILE A 154 -2.05 -1.64 18.76
N VAL A 155 -1.58 -1.21 19.93
CA VAL A 155 -0.16 -1.11 20.29
C VAL A 155 0.09 -1.95 21.54
N SER A 156 1.30 -2.51 21.69
CA SER A 156 1.65 -3.33 22.85
C SER A 156 1.93 -2.51 24.12
N ASP A 157 2.41 -1.28 23.96
CA ASP A 157 2.69 -0.35 25.05
C ASP A 157 2.54 1.09 24.56
N ARG A 158 2.30 2.03 25.49
CA ARG A 158 2.08 3.44 25.19
C ARG A 158 3.31 4.11 24.59
N VAL A 159 4.51 3.65 24.95
CA VAL A 159 5.77 4.18 24.42
C VAL A 159 5.87 4.13 22.89
N LEU A 160 5.22 3.14 22.25
CA LEU A 160 5.17 3.07 20.78
C LEU A 160 4.40 4.25 20.17
N VAL A 161 3.34 4.69 20.83
CA VAL A 161 2.56 5.86 20.40
C VAL A 161 3.40 7.11 20.57
N ASP A 162 4.00 7.29 21.74
CA ASP A 162 4.75 8.49 22.09
C ASP A 162 5.98 8.66 21.18
N ASN A 163 6.69 7.57 20.87
CA ASN A 163 7.91 7.58 20.07
C ASN A 163 7.68 7.54 18.56
N THR A 164 6.45 7.24 18.09
CA THR A 164 6.14 7.19 16.66
C THR A 164 5.31 8.41 16.25
N PRO A 165 5.89 9.44 15.58
CA PRO A 165 5.17 10.65 15.19
C PRO A 165 3.87 10.38 14.42
N LEU A 166 3.88 9.36 13.55
CA LEU A 166 2.71 8.98 12.77
C LEU A 166 1.56 8.42 13.64
N LEU A 167 1.86 7.73 14.74
CA LEU A 167 0.83 7.23 15.65
C LEU A 167 0.25 8.33 16.53
N ARG A 168 1.05 9.33 16.92
CA ARG A 168 0.57 10.50 17.67
C ARG A 168 -0.53 11.27 16.95
N GLU A 169 -0.52 11.28 15.62
CA GLU A 169 -1.60 11.88 14.81
C GLU A 169 -2.96 11.16 14.97
N PHE A 170 -2.97 9.92 15.45
CA PHE A 170 -4.15 9.07 15.60
C PHE A 170 -4.25 8.46 17.00
N GLU A 171 -3.76 9.19 18.01
CA GLU A 171 -3.72 8.74 19.40
C GLU A 171 -5.10 8.36 19.93
N ASP A 172 -6.15 9.07 19.50
CA ASP A 172 -7.56 8.82 19.81
C ASP A 172 -8.04 7.42 19.39
N LYS A 173 -7.36 6.81 18.40
CA LYS A 173 -7.65 5.46 17.89
C LYS A 173 -6.71 4.41 18.48
N CYS A 174 -5.73 4.78 19.28
CA CYS A 174 -4.73 3.88 19.83
C CYS A 174 -5.24 3.18 21.09
N HIS A 175 -5.31 1.85 21.04
CA HIS A 175 -5.65 0.98 22.15
C HIS A 175 -4.39 0.22 22.61
N VAL A 176 -4.02 0.38 23.88
CA VAL A 176 -2.88 -0.33 24.46
C VAL A 176 -3.33 -1.72 24.93
N VAL A 177 -2.92 -2.75 24.20
CA VAL A 177 -3.16 -4.16 24.55
C VAL A 177 -1.80 -4.88 24.62
N PRO A 178 -1.22 -5.01 25.83
CA PRO A 178 0.06 -5.69 25.99
C PRO A 178 -0.03 -7.17 25.64
N PHE A 179 1.06 -7.75 25.14
CA PHE A 179 1.08 -9.16 24.80
C PHE A 179 0.86 -10.05 26.03
N GLY A 180 0.17 -11.16 25.82
CA GLY A 180 -0.11 -12.15 26.85
C GLY A 180 0.88 -13.29 26.85
N ILE A 181 1.10 -13.87 28.03
CA ILE A 181 1.77 -15.14 28.21
C ILE A 181 0.83 -16.15 28.85
N ASP A 182 0.83 -17.36 28.30
CA ASP A 182 0.28 -18.52 28.98
C ASP A 182 1.33 -19.06 29.96
N ILE A 183 0.95 -19.03 31.23
CA ILE A 183 1.78 -19.43 32.36
C ILE A 183 1.66 -20.92 32.67
N THR A 184 0.71 -21.61 32.04
CA THR A 184 0.54 -23.05 32.24
C THR A 184 1.84 -23.77 31.84
N GLY A 185 2.41 -24.54 32.77
CA GLY A 185 3.70 -25.20 32.57
C GLY A 185 4.91 -24.47 33.17
N TYR A 186 4.79 -23.23 33.63
CA TYR A 186 5.84 -22.51 34.37
C TYR A 186 5.84 -22.81 35.88
N ASP A 187 5.11 -23.85 36.29
CA ASP A 187 5.07 -24.42 37.64
C ASP A 187 6.04 -25.60 37.76
N TRP A 188 7.30 -25.37 37.37
CA TRP A 188 8.32 -26.40 37.52
C TRP A 188 8.72 -26.55 39.00
N PRO A 189 8.90 -27.77 39.53
CA PRO A 189 9.41 -27.96 40.88
C PRO A 189 10.72 -27.18 41.05
N LYS A 190 10.95 -26.59 42.23
CA LYS A 190 12.25 -26.01 42.57
C LYS A 190 13.29 -27.12 42.57
N ILE A 191 13.96 -27.33 41.45
CA ILE A 191 15.18 -28.12 41.40
C ILE A 191 16.25 -27.26 42.05
N GLU A 192 16.92 -27.81 43.07
CA GLU A 192 18.00 -27.08 43.68
C GLU A 192 19.15 -26.88 42.67
N PRO A 193 19.75 -25.68 42.56
CA PRO A 193 20.67 -25.30 41.47
C PRO A 193 21.90 -26.20 41.28
N HIS A 194 22.27 -26.96 42.32
CA HIS A 194 23.47 -27.81 42.37
C HIS A 194 23.49 -28.98 41.39
N HIS A 195 22.41 -29.25 40.65
CA HIS A 195 22.36 -30.34 39.68
C HIS A 195 22.60 -29.92 38.21
N VAL A 196 22.89 -28.64 37.91
CA VAL A 196 22.98 -28.16 36.52
C VAL A 196 24.40 -27.78 36.07
N ASN A 197 25.29 -27.31 36.97
CA ASN A 197 26.66 -26.90 36.57
C ASN A 197 27.76 -26.97 37.66
N ASP A 198 27.55 -27.65 38.80
CA ASP A 198 28.48 -27.73 39.95
C ASP A 198 28.90 -26.38 40.61
N ARG A 199 28.64 -25.23 39.98
CA ARG A 199 29.13 -23.88 40.37
C ARG A 199 28.02 -22.94 40.84
N GLY A 200 26.74 -23.25 40.58
CA GLY A 200 25.61 -22.32 40.72
C GLY A 200 25.70 -21.15 39.74
N ARG A 201 24.80 -20.15 39.86
CA ARG A 201 24.87 -18.86 39.15
C ARG A 201 24.55 -18.94 37.65
N LEU A 202 23.48 -19.65 37.30
CA LEU A 202 23.08 -19.82 35.90
C LEU A 202 22.42 -18.54 35.38
N VAL A 203 23.09 -17.87 34.46
CA VAL A 203 22.59 -16.74 33.68
C VAL A 203 22.05 -17.26 32.36
N LEU A 204 20.77 -17.02 32.10
CA LEU A 204 20.11 -17.47 30.88
C LEU A 204 19.79 -16.28 29.97
N ALA A 205 20.07 -16.42 28.69
CA ALA A 205 19.56 -15.54 27.65
C ALA A 205 18.90 -16.38 26.54
N CYS A 206 17.90 -15.83 25.88
CA CYS A 206 17.18 -16.56 24.82
C CYS A 206 16.75 -15.62 23.68
N GLY A 207 16.96 -16.06 22.43
CA GLY A 207 16.50 -15.36 21.24
C GLY A 207 17.34 -15.67 20.00
N ARG A 208 16.91 -15.16 18.84
CA ARG A 208 17.65 -15.31 17.58
C ARG A 208 19.03 -14.67 17.68
N LEU A 209 20.08 -15.36 17.22
CA LEU A 209 21.46 -14.85 17.23
C LEU A 209 21.67 -13.84 16.09
N VAL A 210 21.29 -12.59 16.34
CA VAL A 210 21.38 -11.45 15.41
C VAL A 210 21.97 -10.23 16.13
N PRO A 211 22.61 -9.30 15.41
CA PRO A 211 23.45 -8.26 16.04
C PRO A 211 22.74 -7.41 17.10
N TYR A 212 21.48 -7.01 16.86
CA TYR A 212 20.77 -6.14 17.80
C TYR A 212 20.42 -6.79 19.14
N LYS A 213 20.51 -8.12 19.25
CA LYS A 213 20.23 -8.84 20.50
C LYS A 213 21.35 -8.73 21.52
N GLY A 214 22.54 -8.28 21.10
CA GLY A 214 23.65 -7.94 22.01
C GLY A 214 24.24 -9.12 22.78
N PHE A 215 24.15 -10.34 22.26
CA PHE A 215 24.74 -11.51 22.93
C PHE A 215 26.27 -11.42 23.05
N ASP A 216 26.93 -10.70 22.15
CA ASP A 216 28.35 -10.35 22.26
C ASP A 216 28.65 -9.50 23.49
N VAL A 217 27.75 -8.58 23.87
CA VAL A 217 27.86 -7.76 25.09
C VAL A 217 27.79 -8.64 26.33
N LEU A 218 26.87 -9.61 26.35
CA LEU A 218 26.76 -10.59 27.44
C LEU A 218 28.00 -11.49 27.55
N ILE A 219 28.55 -11.94 26.43
CA ILE A 219 29.79 -12.74 26.42
C ILE A 219 30.97 -11.91 26.96
N ARG A 220 31.09 -10.64 26.58
CA ARG A 220 32.11 -9.72 27.13
C ARG A 220 31.91 -9.46 28.62
N ALA A 221 30.66 -9.32 29.08
CA ALA A 221 30.35 -9.20 30.51
C ALA A 221 30.79 -10.47 31.27
N ALA A 222 30.58 -11.65 30.69
CA ALA A 222 31.06 -12.91 31.26
C ALA A 222 32.60 -12.99 31.34
N ALA A 223 33.36 -12.27 30.49
CA ALA A 223 34.82 -12.22 30.61
C ALA A 223 35.30 -11.49 31.88
N ALA A 224 34.61 -10.41 32.27
CA ALA A 224 35.01 -9.57 33.40
C ALA A 224 34.44 -10.02 34.75
N HIS A 225 33.41 -10.87 34.75
CA HIS A 225 32.68 -11.32 35.94
C HIS A 225 32.68 -12.85 36.03
N ASN A 226 32.16 -13.47 37.12
CA ASN A 226 32.22 -14.92 37.33
C ASN A 226 30.83 -15.57 37.51
N PHE A 227 30.21 -15.90 36.37
CA PHE A 227 28.91 -16.57 36.24
C PHE A 227 28.85 -17.49 35.01
N GLU A 228 28.01 -18.53 35.10
CA GLU A 228 27.73 -19.46 33.99
C GLU A 228 26.70 -18.83 33.06
N THR A 229 26.96 -18.80 31.75
CA THR A 229 26.08 -18.15 30.76
C THR A 229 25.61 -19.14 29.71
N TRP A 230 24.30 -19.40 29.67
CA TRP A 230 23.70 -20.23 28.64
C TRP A 230 22.82 -19.39 27.72
N ILE A 231 23.02 -19.53 26.42
CA ILE A 231 22.31 -18.76 25.40
C ILE A 231 21.55 -19.73 24.51
N ILE A 232 20.22 -19.63 24.56
CA ILE A 232 19.30 -20.41 23.71
C ILE A 232 19.03 -19.63 22.42
N GLY A 233 19.23 -20.27 21.27
CA GLY A 233 18.81 -19.77 19.97
C GLY A 233 19.80 -20.07 18.84
N GLU A 234 19.34 -19.79 17.62
CA GLU A 234 20.13 -19.90 16.38
C GLU A 234 20.11 -18.57 15.63
N GLY A 235 21.08 -18.37 14.74
CA GLY A 235 21.10 -17.22 13.85
C GLY A 235 22.46 -16.98 13.21
N VAL A 236 22.49 -15.97 12.33
CA VAL A 236 23.66 -15.62 11.51
C VAL A 236 24.89 -15.21 12.31
N GLU A 237 24.72 -14.71 13.54
CA GLU A 237 25.84 -14.34 14.41
C GLU A 237 26.49 -15.52 15.11
N ARG A 238 25.95 -16.75 15.01
CA ARG A 238 26.48 -17.91 15.74
C ARG A 238 28.00 -18.11 15.55
N PRO A 239 28.55 -18.16 14.32
CA PRO A 239 29.99 -18.39 14.15
C PRO A 239 30.85 -17.29 14.79
N ARG A 240 30.38 -16.04 14.73
CA ARG A 240 31.06 -14.88 15.34
C ARG A 240 31.03 -14.96 16.87
N LEU A 241 29.93 -15.40 17.46
CA LEU A 241 29.80 -15.57 18.92
C LEU A 241 30.66 -16.73 19.42
N GLU A 242 30.72 -17.84 18.68
CA GLU A 242 31.60 -18.99 18.99
C GLU A 242 33.08 -18.57 18.96
N GLN A 243 33.49 -17.81 17.94
CA GLN A 243 34.84 -17.25 17.86
C GLN A 243 35.13 -16.32 19.05
N LEU A 244 34.21 -15.43 19.42
CA LEU A 244 34.37 -14.53 20.56
C LEU A 244 34.53 -15.30 21.89
N ILE A 245 33.78 -16.39 22.08
CA ILE A 245 33.91 -17.26 23.26
C ILE A 245 35.30 -17.90 23.32
N GLN A 246 35.83 -18.36 22.17
CA GLN A 246 37.17 -18.94 22.07
C GLN A 246 38.27 -17.90 22.34
N GLU A 247 38.18 -16.72 21.72
CA GLU A 247 39.14 -15.62 21.88
C GLU A 247 39.25 -15.15 23.33
N LEU A 248 38.13 -15.14 24.05
CA LEU A 248 38.08 -14.75 25.46
C LEU A 248 38.36 -15.91 26.43
N GLY A 249 38.56 -17.13 25.92
CA GLY A 249 38.83 -18.31 26.75
C GLY A 249 37.66 -18.74 27.65
N LEU A 250 36.42 -18.50 27.22
CA LEU A 250 35.20 -18.69 28.04
C LEU A 250 34.46 -20.01 27.80
N GLY A 251 35.07 -20.96 27.08
CA GLY A 251 34.43 -22.21 26.66
C GLY A 251 33.99 -23.12 27.81
N ASP A 252 34.53 -22.96 29.03
CA ASP A 252 34.14 -23.73 30.20
C ASP A 252 32.84 -23.24 30.85
N ARG A 253 32.41 -22.01 30.55
CA ARG A 253 31.32 -21.30 31.27
C ARG A 253 30.31 -20.56 30.40
N VAL A 254 30.56 -20.42 29.09
CA VAL A 254 29.61 -19.83 28.13
C VAL A 254 29.22 -20.88 27.10
N ARG A 255 27.91 -21.17 27.00
CA ARG A 255 27.37 -22.21 26.12
C ARG A 255 26.30 -21.64 25.19
N LEU A 256 26.46 -21.87 23.88
CA LEU A 256 25.40 -21.66 22.89
C LEU A 256 24.65 -22.98 22.71
N LEU A 257 23.40 -23.03 23.16
CA LEU A 257 22.60 -24.26 23.21
C LEU A 257 21.88 -24.59 21.89
N GLY A 258 21.88 -23.65 20.95
CA GLY A 258 21.08 -23.77 19.72
C GLY A 258 19.58 -23.64 19.97
N SER A 259 18.77 -24.11 19.02
CA SER A 259 17.31 -24.14 19.17
C SER A 259 16.89 -25.32 20.04
N VAL A 260 16.04 -25.05 21.04
CA VAL A 260 15.45 -26.07 21.92
C VAL A 260 13.92 -26.02 21.81
N ASP A 261 13.24 -27.09 22.19
CA ASP A 261 11.78 -27.10 22.23
C ASP A 261 11.22 -26.26 23.38
N ASP A 262 9.90 -26.05 23.37
CA ASP A 262 9.22 -25.22 24.37
C ASP A 262 9.36 -25.78 25.80
N CYS A 263 9.38 -27.10 25.96
CA CYS A 263 9.48 -27.75 27.27
C CYS A 263 10.86 -27.52 27.89
N GLU A 264 11.92 -27.77 27.12
CA GLU A 264 13.30 -27.58 27.58
C GLU A 264 13.59 -26.08 27.80
N ARG A 265 13.05 -25.19 26.96
CA ARG A 265 13.15 -23.74 27.17
C ARG A 265 12.53 -23.31 28.50
N ILE A 266 11.29 -23.74 28.79
CA ILE A 266 10.59 -23.42 30.05
C ILE A 266 11.36 -23.97 31.25
N LYS A 267 11.85 -25.21 31.15
CA LYS A 267 12.67 -25.83 32.19
C LYS A 267 13.94 -25.03 32.45
N LEU A 268 14.67 -24.62 31.42
CA LEU A 268 15.88 -23.80 31.56
C LEU A 268 15.58 -22.44 32.18
N MET A 269 14.47 -21.79 31.80
CA MET A 269 14.02 -20.55 32.44
C MET A 269 13.71 -20.74 33.93
N CYS A 270 13.08 -21.84 34.30
CA CYS A 270 12.81 -22.18 35.71
C CYS A 270 14.08 -22.54 36.50
N LEU A 271 15.15 -22.99 35.83
CA LEU A 271 16.43 -23.33 36.45
C LEU A 271 17.38 -22.13 36.60
N ALA A 272 17.25 -21.12 35.75
CA ALA A 272 18.11 -19.94 35.77
C ALA A 272 18.04 -19.17 37.10
N ASP A 273 19.13 -18.52 37.49
CA ASP A 273 19.14 -17.58 38.60
C ASP A 273 18.71 -16.19 38.15
N VAL A 274 19.15 -15.78 36.96
CA VAL A 274 18.91 -14.46 36.36
C VAL A 274 18.66 -14.66 34.88
N PHE A 275 17.64 -13.98 34.35
CA PHE A 275 17.43 -13.88 32.90
C PHE A 275 17.99 -12.57 32.37
N VAL A 276 18.73 -12.62 31.27
CA VAL A 276 19.37 -11.44 30.67
C VAL A 276 18.88 -11.23 29.25
N MET A 277 18.48 -9.99 28.96
CA MET A 277 18.09 -9.53 27.64
C MET A 277 18.97 -8.34 27.23
N PRO A 278 20.16 -8.59 26.67
CA PRO A 278 21.21 -7.57 26.48
C PRO A 278 21.03 -6.78 25.16
N SER A 279 19.80 -6.58 24.71
CA SER A 279 19.54 -5.99 23.39
C SER A 279 20.08 -4.56 23.29
N VAL A 280 20.71 -4.22 22.16
CA VAL A 280 21.46 -2.96 21.99
C VAL A 280 20.78 -1.93 21.10
N THR A 281 19.70 -2.29 20.41
CA THR A 281 18.95 -1.34 19.58
C THR A 281 17.44 -1.47 19.78
N ASN A 282 16.72 -0.41 19.39
CA ASN A 282 15.25 -0.35 19.41
C ASN A 282 14.55 -1.33 18.43
N ALA A 283 15.32 -2.15 17.71
CA ALA A 283 14.75 -3.30 16.99
C ALA A 283 14.12 -4.33 17.94
N GLU A 284 14.54 -4.35 19.22
CA GLU A 284 13.81 -5.04 20.28
C GLU A 284 12.73 -4.12 20.85
N THR A 285 11.47 -4.38 20.49
CA THR A 285 10.36 -3.48 20.84
C THR A 285 9.68 -3.82 22.15
N PHE A 286 9.54 -5.10 22.50
CA PHE A 286 8.78 -5.53 23.68
C PHE A 286 9.51 -6.59 24.52
N GLY A 287 10.27 -7.48 23.89
CA GLY A 287 10.91 -8.59 24.59
C GLY A 287 9.91 -9.65 25.08
N LEU A 288 9.26 -10.37 24.17
CA LEU A 288 8.35 -11.47 24.59
C LEU A 288 9.04 -12.50 25.49
N VAL A 289 10.32 -12.77 25.24
CA VAL A 289 11.11 -13.75 26.00
C VAL A 289 11.37 -13.32 27.45
N GLN A 290 11.42 -12.02 27.77
CA GLN A 290 11.50 -11.60 29.18
C GLN A 290 10.18 -11.85 29.92
N LEU A 291 9.01 -11.84 29.23
CA LEU A 291 7.75 -12.25 29.87
C LEU A 291 7.80 -13.73 30.28
N GLU A 292 8.41 -14.59 29.46
CA GLU A 292 8.59 -16.01 29.78
C GLU A 292 9.48 -16.20 31.02
N ALA A 293 10.58 -15.45 31.11
CA ALA A 293 11.40 -15.42 32.31
C ALA A 293 10.65 -14.89 33.55
N MET A 294 9.84 -13.85 33.37
CA MET A 294 8.99 -13.31 34.44
C MET A 294 7.95 -14.35 34.89
N ALA A 295 7.33 -15.10 33.98
CA ALA A 295 6.41 -16.20 34.30
C ALA A 295 7.13 -17.32 35.09
N ALA A 296 8.37 -17.63 34.72
CA ALA A 296 9.26 -18.54 35.47
C ALA A 296 9.72 -17.99 36.84
N GLY A 297 9.30 -16.77 37.20
CA GLY A 297 9.64 -16.11 38.47
C GLY A 297 11.11 -15.72 38.57
N ARG A 298 11.73 -15.35 37.46
CA ARG A 298 13.13 -14.94 37.40
C ARG A 298 13.25 -13.43 37.35
N PRO A 299 14.18 -12.81 38.10
CA PRO A 299 14.50 -11.41 37.88
C PRO A 299 15.14 -11.23 36.51
N VAL A 300 14.92 -10.06 35.91
CA VAL A 300 15.41 -9.73 34.58
C VAL A 300 16.55 -8.72 34.68
N VAL A 301 17.57 -8.85 33.83
CA VAL A 301 18.49 -7.75 33.51
C VAL A 301 18.23 -7.36 32.05
N ASN A 302 17.72 -6.15 31.84
CA ASN A 302 17.42 -5.62 30.52
C ASN A 302 18.16 -4.31 30.27
N THR A 303 18.02 -3.76 29.08
CA THR A 303 18.70 -2.53 28.66
C THR A 303 17.73 -1.35 28.59
N ALA A 304 18.24 -0.13 28.80
CA ALA A 304 17.50 1.13 28.75
C ALA A 304 17.19 1.54 27.29
N LEU A 305 16.45 0.70 26.58
CA LEU A 305 15.98 0.97 25.23
C LEU A 305 14.77 1.91 25.26
N ASP A 306 14.65 2.74 24.24
CA ASP A 306 13.50 3.63 24.05
C ASP A 306 12.31 2.88 23.41
N THR A 307 11.95 1.77 24.04
CA THR A 307 10.91 0.82 23.62
C THR A 307 10.14 0.30 24.84
N ALA A 308 9.24 -0.68 24.67
CA ALA A 308 8.49 -1.23 25.80
C ALA A 308 9.35 -2.13 26.70
N VAL A 309 10.59 -2.44 26.32
CA VAL A 309 11.47 -3.34 27.07
C VAL A 309 11.58 -2.96 28.56
N PRO A 310 11.91 -1.70 28.94
CA PRO A 310 11.98 -1.30 30.35
C PRO A 310 10.61 -1.14 31.03
N HIS A 311 9.53 -1.05 30.26
CA HIS A 311 8.16 -0.95 30.79
C HIS A 311 7.60 -2.34 31.15
N VAL A 312 8.01 -3.37 30.41
CA VAL A 312 7.63 -4.76 30.65
C VAL A 312 8.18 -5.24 31.99
N ALA A 313 9.48 -5.12 32.20
CA ALA A 313 10.14 -5.39 33.47
C ALA A 313 10.84 -4.12 33.98
N ARG A 314 10.35 -3.55 35.08
CA ARG A 314 10.70 -2.20 35.52
C ARG A 314 11.94 -2.20 36.40
N HIS A 315 12.78 -1.19 36.21
CA HIS A 315 13.97 -0.97 37.02
C HIS A 315 13.64 -0.93 38.51
N GLY A 316 14.40 -1.69 39.32
CA GLY A 316 14.26 -1.77 40.77
C GLY A 316 13.10 -2.64 41.27
N MET A 317 12.18 -3.07 40.39
CA MET A 317 11.01 -3.86 40.74
C MET A 317 11.16 -5.30 40.24
N GLU A 318 11.05 -5.51 38.93
CA GLU A 318 11.21 -6.81 38.28
C GLU A 318 12.58 -6.97 37.62
N ALA A 319 13.22 -5.84 37.29
CA ALA A 319 14.47 -5.81 36.56
C ALA A 319 15.54 -4.87 37.12
N ILE A 320 16.80 -5.14 36.77
CA ILE A 320 17.85 -4.13 36.73
C ILE A 320 18.02 -3.73 35.26
N THR A 321 18.07 -2.42 35.01
CA THR A 321 18.08 -1.86 33.66
C THR A 321 19.39 -1.11 33.48
N VAL A 322 20.14 -1.45 32.43
CA VAL A 322 21.50 -0.95 32.19
C VAL A 322 21.60 -0.23 30.84
N PRO A 323 22.61 0.63 30.60
CA PRO A 323 22.84 1.20 29.28
C PRO A 323 23.05 0.12 28.20
N PRO A 324 22.48 0.28 26.99
CA PRO A 324 22.72 -0.67 25.90
C PRO A 324 24.18 -0.65 25.45
N GLY A 325 24.74 -1.83 25.20
CA GLY A 325 26.12 -1.98 24.71
C GLY A 325 27.22 -1.93 25.79
N ASP A 326 26.85 -1.69 27.05
CA ASP A 326 27.79 -1.59 28.16
C ASP A 326 27.95 -2.94 28.87
N ALA A 327 29.03 -3.66 28.53
CA ALA A 327 29.32 -4.98 29.08
C ALA A 327 29.67 -4.95 30.57
N GLU A 328 30.30 -3.87 31.06
CA GLU A 328 30.68 -3.72 32.46
C GLU A 328 29.43 -3.52 33.32
N LYS A 329 28.57 -2.56 32.95
CA LYS A 329 27.31 -2.32 33.68
C LYS A 329 26.38 -3.53 33.62
N LEU A 330 26.34 -4.24 32.51
CA LEU A 330 25.59 -5.49 32.38
C LEU A 330 26.11 -6.55 33.37
N GLY A 331 27.43 -6.71 33.45
CA GLY A 331 28.09 -7.64 34.38
C GLY A 331 27.86 -7.28 35.85
N GLU A 332 27.99 -6.01 36.22
CA GLU A 332 27.71 -5.50 37.58
C GLU A 332 26.26 -5.78 38.01
N ALA A 333 25.30 -5.59 37.11
CA ALA A 333 23.88 -5.86 37.38
C ALA A 333 23.62 -7.35 37.62
N ILE A 334 24.24 -8.22 36.81
CA ILE A 334 24.16 -9.68 36.97
C ILE A 334 24.79 -10.10 38.31
N ASP A 335 25.99 -9.62 38.62
CA ASP A 335 26.70 -9.90 39.87
C ASP A 335 25.88 -9.47 41.09
N THR A 336 25.20 -8.32 41.02
CA THR A 336 24.32 -7.83 42.08
C THR A 336 23.22 -8.83 42.43
N LEU A 337 22.54 -9.39 41.42
CA LEU A 337 21.47 -10.37 41.63
C LEU A 337 21.99 -11.75 42.06
N ILE A 338 23.18 -12.12 41.60
CA ILE A 338 23.85 -13.37 42.00
C ILE A 338 24.25 -13.32 43.47
N ARG A 339 24.84 -12.20 43.92
CA ARG A 339 25.37 -12.03 45.28
C ARG A 339 24.27 -11.80 46.32
N ASP A 340 23.08 -11.38 45.91
CA ASP A 340 21.94 -11.10 46.80
C ASP A 340 20.75 -12.02 46.48
N PRO A 341 20.68 -13.22 47.11
CA PRO A 341 19.59 -14.17 46.91
C PRO A 341 18.22 -13.63 47.31
N GLU A 342 18.14 -12.78 48.33
CA GLU A 342 16.87 -12.22 48.81
C GLU A 342 16.31 -11.25 47.79
N ARG A 343 17.14 -10.34 47.27
CA ARG A 343 16.75 -9.42 46.21
C ARG A 343 16.36 -10.15 44.94
N ARG A 344 17.15 -11.15 44.51
CA ARG A 344 16.80 -12.01 43.36
C ARG A 344 15.44 -12.69 43.55
N ARG A 345 15.17 -13.25 44.73
CA ARG A 345 13.87 -13.87 45.04
C ARG A 345 12.73 -12.86 45.04
N SER A 346 12.91 -11.70 45.67
CA SER A 346 11.90 -10.64 45.74
C SER A 346 11.54 -10.12 44.34
N MET A 347 12.55 -9.80 43.52
CA MET A 347 12.36 -9.33 42.15
C MET A 347 11.74 -10.42 41.26
N GLY A 348 12.14 -11.68 41.43
CA GLY A 348 11.53 -12.81 40.73
C GLY A 348 10.05 -13.03 41.07
N LEU A 349 9.68 -12.85 42.34
CA LEU A 349 8.27 -12.89 42.77
C LEU A 349 7.48 -11.72 42.17
N ALA A 350 8.03 -10.50 42.20
CA ALA A 350 7.41 -9.33 41.57
C ALA A 350 7.23 -9.53 40.06
N ALA A 351 8.24 -10.07 39.39
CA ALA A 351 8.22 -10.44 37.97
C ALA A 351 7.07 -11.41 37.67
N ARG A 352 6.94 -12.47 38.47
CA ARG A 352 5.85 -13.44 38.33
C ARG A 352 4.49 -12.81 38.56
N THR A 353 4.30 -12.07 39.66
CA THR A 353 3.04 -11.38 39.93
C THR A 353 2.64 -10.44 38.79
N ARG A 354 3.60 -9.71 38.22
CA ARG A 354 3.34 -8.82 37.08
C ARG A 354 2.95 -9.60 35.83
N ALA A 355 3.63 -10.72 35.53
CA ALA A 355 3.25 -11.61 34.42
C ALA A 355 1.82 -12.16 34.59
N LEU A 356 1.47 -12.60 35.80
CA LEU A 356 0.14 -13.14 36.15
C LEU A 356 -1.00 -12.12 36.08
N THR A 357 -0.72 -10.85 36.36
CA THR A 357 -1.74 -9.82 36.48
C THR A 357 -1.86 -8.97 35.22
N ARG A 358 -0.74 -8.40 34.75
CA ARG A 358 -0.73 -7.45 33.62
C ARG A 358 -0.61 -8.14 32.26
N TYR A 359 0.15 -9.23 32.18
CA TYR A 359 0.51 -9.89 30.93
C TYR A 359 -0.09 -11.30 30.82
N SER A 360 -1.17 -11.61 31.55
CA SER A 360 -1.78 -12.94 31.44
C SER A 360 -2.44 -13.13 30.08
N ALA A 361 -2.45 -14.37 29.59
CA ALA A 361 -3.21 -14.75 28.39
C ALA A 361 -4.69 -14.34 28.47
N THR A 362 -5.26 -14.33 29.69
CA THR A 362 -6.65 -13.89 29.92
C THR A 362 -6.82 -12.39 29.70
N ALA A 363 -5.94 -11.56 30.28
CA ALA A 363 -5.98 -10.11 30.08
C ALA A 363 -5.75 -9.74 28.61
N PHE A 364 -4.82 -10.42 27.94
CA PHE A 364 -4.57 -10.25 26.51
C PHE A 364 -5.80 -10.61 25.66
N LYS A 365 -6.41 -11.77 25.90
CA LYS A 365 -7.64 -12.21 25.23
C LYS A 365 -8.74 -11.17 25.39
N GLN A 366 -9.01 -10.74 26.62
CA GLN A 366 -10.08 -9.77 26.92
C GLN A 366 -9.85 -8.43 26.23
N GLY A 367 -8.62 -7.89 26.29
CA GLY A 367 -8.28 -6.64 25.62
C GLY A 367 -8.43 -6.73 24.10
N MET A 368 -7.94 -7.81 23.50
CA MET A 368 -8.04 -8.03 22.06
C MET A 368 -9.48 -8.24 21.59
N GLU A 369 -10.23 -9.07 22.32
CA GLU A 369 -11.63 -9.38 22.03
C GLU A 369 -12.50 -8.12 22.13
N THR A 370 -12.26 -7.25 23.11
CA THR A 370 -12.97 -5.97 23.25
C THR A 370 -12.78 -5.10 22.01
N VAL A 371 -11.52 -4.85 21.60
CA VAL A 371 -11.24 -4.02 20.42
C VAL A 371 -11.84 -4.62 19.14
N TYR A 372 -11.76 -5.93 18.97
CA TYR A 372 -12.32 -6.61 17.79
C TYR A 372 -13.85 -6.58 17.78
N ARG A 373 -14.49 -6.80 18.93
CA ARG A 373 -15.94 -6.70 19.06
C ARG A 373 -16.40 -5.29 18.78
N ASP A 374 -15.77 -4.26 19.34
CA ASP A 374 -16.13 -2.86 19.07
C ASP A 374 -15.94 -2.52 17.58
N ALA A 375 -14.88 -3.04 16.96
CA ALA A 375 -14.61 -2.87 15.54
C ALA A 375 -15.68 -3.50 14.64
N VAL A 376 -16.27 -4.63 15.05
CA VAL A 376 -17.36 -5.31 14.32
C VAL A 376 -18.75 -4.80 14.69
N ALA A 377 -18.97 -4.47 15.96
CA ALA A 377 -20.26 -4.19 16.57
C ALA A 377 -20.72 -2.75 16.35
N ALA A 378 -19.81 -1.77 16.27
CA ALA A 378 -20.28 -0.43 15.94
C ALA A 378 -20.99 -0.53 14.59
N PRO A 379 -22.30 -0.22 14.54
CA PRO A 379 -23.01 -0.16 13.30
C PRO A 379 -22.19 0.71 12.38
N SER A 380 -22.26 0.42 11.09
CA SER A 380 -21.97 1.41 10.09
C SER A 380 -22.88 2.63 10.30
N GLU A 381 -22.60 3.49 11.27
CA GLU A 381 -23.24 4.79 11.46
C GLU A 381 -22.79 5.75 10.35
N GLU A 382 -21.68 5.44 9.66
CA GLU A 382 -21.37 5.97 8.33
C GLU A 382 -22.33 5.49 7.20
N ARG A 383 -23.30 4.60 7.48
CA ARG A 383 -24.41 4.30 6.54
C ARG A 383 -25.68 5.12 6.80
N SER A 384 -25.72 5.99 7.83
CA SER A 384 -26.88 6.86 8.09
C SER A 384 -26.53 8.34 8.31
N ALA A 385 -25.26 8.72 8.36
CA ALA A 385 -24.82 10.12 8.36
C ALA A 385 -24.50 10.65 6.95
N ILE A 386 -25.27 10.24 5.93
CA ILE A 386 -25.47 11.04 4.72
C ILE A 386 -26.93 11.51 4.74
N SER A 387 -27.23 12.34 5.74
CA SER A 387 -28.35 13.27 5.71
C SER A 387 -27.79 14.64 5.34
N GLU A 388 -27.30 14.74 4.11
CA GLU A 388 -27.25 15.97 3.32
C GLU A 388 -26.86 15.56 1.88
N PRO A 389 -27.56 16.05 0.82
CA PRO A 389 -27.06 15.91 -0.53
C PRO A 389 -25.66 16.52 -0.55
N PRO A 390 -24.66 15.92 -1.22
CA PRO A 390 -23.31 16.46 -1.21
C PRO A 390 -23.39 17.93 -1.61
N GLN A 391 -22.95 18.81 -0.71
CA GLN A 391 -22.58 20.17 -1.09
C GLN A 391 -21.77 20.04 -2.37
N ALA A 392 -22.22 20.74 -3.41
CA ALA A 392 -21.81 20.54 -4.79
C ALA A 392 -20.34 20.12 -4.87
N ALA A 393 -20.09 18.86 -5.25
CA ALA A 393 -18.74 18.32 -5.35
C ALA A 393 -17.87 19.36 -6.04
N GLY A 394 -16.79 19.79 -5.36
CA GLY A 394 -15.91 20.80 -5.91
C GLY A 394 -15.49 20.38 -7.32
N TRP A 395 -15.27 21.34 -8.21
CA TRP A 395 -14.84 21.05 -9.59
C TRP A 395 -13.65 20.07 -9.63
N LEU A 396 -12.74 20.19 -8.65
CA LEU A 396 -11.59 19.29 -8.48
C LEU A 396 -12.00 17.84 -8.16
N ASP A 397 -13.02 17.61 -7.34
CA ASP A 397 -13.48 16.26 -7.03
C ASP A 397 -14.21 15.63 -8.22
N THR A 398 -14.99 16.43 -8.96
CA THR A 398 -15.61 16.02 -10.23
C THR A 398 -14.55 15.54 -11.23
N VAL A 399 -13.47 16.32 -11.39
CA VAL A 399 -12.33 15.98 -12.24
C VAL A 399 -11.62 14.70 -11.77
N ARG A 400 -11.39 14.56 -10.46
CA ARG A 400 -10.71 13.38 -9.88
C ARG A 400 -11.52 12.09 -10.05
N ILE A 401 -12.83 12.16 -9.83
CA ILE A 401 -13.74 11.02 -10.03
C ILE A 401 -13.75 10.62 -11.50
N ALA A 402 -13.88 11.59 -12.41
CA ALA A 402 -13.87 11.34 -13.86
C ALA A 402 -12.55 10.67 -14.32
N ALA A 403 -11.40 11.17 -13.85
CA ALA A 403 -10.10 10.59 -14.16
C ALA A 403 -9.93 9.16 -13.60
N ALA A 404 -10.38 8.91 -12.38
CA ALA A 404 -10.33 7.59 -11.76
C ALA A 404 -11.21 6.57 -12.50
N LEU A 405 -12.42 6.98 -12.90
CA LEU A 405 -13.32 6.15 -13.71
C LEU A 405 -12.72 5.87 -15.10
N ALA A 406 -12.09 6.85 -15.74
CA ALA A 406 -11.43 6.68 -17.03
C ALA A 406 -10.27 5.68 -16.96
N TRP A 407 -9.44 5.78 -15.92
CA TRP A 407 -8.34 4.84 -15.67
C TRP A 407 -8.83 3.42 -15.41
N SER A 408 -9.88 3.28 -14.60
CA SER A 408 -10.49 1.97 -14.32
C SER A 408 -11.04 1.32 -15.60
N ASP A 409 -11.74 2.07 -16.43
CA ASP A 409 -12.32 1.60 -17.69
C ASP A 409 -11.24 1.14 -18.69
N MET A 410 -10.16 1.91 -18.83
CA MET A 410 -8.99 1.49 -19.64
C MET A 410 -8.38 0.19 -19.13
N ARG A 411 -8.17 0.08 -17.80
CA ARG A 411 -7.60 -1.13 -17.22
C ARG A 411 -8.48 -2.34 -17.53
N HIS A 412 -9.80 -2.22 -17.38
CA HIS A 412 -10.76 -3.28 -17.69
C HIS A 412 -10.75 -3.70 -19.16
N ARG A 413 -10.60 -2.76 -20.09
CA ARG A 413 -10.54 -3.04 -21.54
C ARG A 413 -9.37 -3.95 -21.95
N TYR A 414 -8.24 -3.89 -21.25
CA TYR A 414 -7.02 -4.59 -21.64
C TYR A 414 -6.57 -5.72 -20.68
N VAL A 415 -7.37 -6.10 -19.68
CA VAL A 415 -7.04 -7.15 -18.67
C VAL A 415 -6.67 -8.52 -19.28
N ARG A 416 -6.99 -8.77 -20.55
CA ARG A 416 -6.73 -10.03 -21.25
C ARG A 416 -6.03 -9.87 -22.60
N SER A 417 -5.49 -8.68 -22.90
CA SER A 417 -4.77 -8.44 -24.14
C SER A 417 -3.29 -8.75 -23.97
N LEU A 418 -2.74 -9.64 -24.80
CA LEU A 418 -1.30 -9.98 -24.84
C LEU A 418 -0.41 -8.75 -25.07
N LEU A 419 -0.82 -7.86 -25.98
CA LEU A 419 -0.10 -6.64 -26.32
C LEU A 419 -0.59 -5.40 -25.54
N GLY A 420 -1.65 -5.55 -24.73
CA GLY A 420 -2.25 -4.43 -24.00
C GLY A 420 -2.70 -3.29 -24.93
N PRO A 421 -2.52 -2.02 -24.53
CA PRO A 421 -2.87 -0.85 -25.35
C PRO A 421 -1.92 -0.61 -26.54
N PHE A 422 -0.74 -1.25 -26.58
CA PHE A 422 0.25 -1.06 -27.65
C PHE A 422 -0.24 -1.53 -29.03
N TRP A 423 -1.25 -2.40 -29.08
CA TRP A 423 -1.90 -2.77 -30.34
C TRP A 423 -2.47 -1.55 -31.09
N MET A 424 -2.97 -0.55 -30.37
CA MET A 424 -3.48 0.70 -30.98
C MET A 424 -2.36 1.52 -31.61
N SER A 425 -1.19 1.59 -30.96
CA SER A 425 -0.02 2.26 -31.49
C SER A 425 0.50 1.56 -32.75
N LEU A 426 0.46 0.22 -32.80
CA LEU A 426 0.80 -0.56 -33.99
C LEU A 426 -0.16 -0.25 -35.15
N GLN A 427 -1.47 -0.20 -34.88
CA GLN A 427 -2.47 0.20 -35.88
C GLN A 427 -2.19 1.61 -36.42
N MET A 428 -1.88 2.57 -35.55
CA MET A 428 -1.50 3.92 -35.96
C MET A 428 -0.25 3.92 -36.86
N ALA A 429 0.80 3.17 -36.48
CA ALA A 429 2.01 3.06 -37.29
C ALA A 429 1.74 2.51 -38.69
N ILE A 430 0.89 1.47 -38.80
CA ILE A 430 0.49 0.89 -40.10
C ILE A 430 -0.27 1.92 -40.94
N VAL A 431 -1.26 2.60 -40.37
CA VAL A 431 -2.06 3.62 -41.09
C VAL A 431 -1.18 4.76 -41.58
N VAL A 432 -0.29 5.27 -40.74
CA VAL A 432 0.67 6.33 -41.12
C VAL A 432 1.61 5.86 -42.22
N ALA A 433 2.10 4.62 -42.16
CA ALA A 433 2.98 4.07 -43.19
C ALA A 433 2.27 3.93 -44.55
N VAL A 434 1.04 3.41 -44.55
CA VAL A 434 0.24 3.23 -45.77
C VAL A 434 -0.15 4.59 -46.38
N LEU A 435 -0.72 5.49 -45.59
CA LEU A 435 -1.12 6.81 -46.08
C LEU A 435 0.09 7.65 -46.50
N GLY A 436 1.17 7.60 -45.72
CA GLY A 436 2.43 8.26 -46.07
C GLY A 436 2.97 7.77 -47.42
N SER A 437 2.93 6.46 -47.69
CA SER A 437 3.33 5.88 -48.98
C SER A 437 2.45 6.38 -50.14
N VAL A 438 1.13 6.33 -49.98
CA VAL A 438 0.18 6.79 -51.03
C VAL A 438 0.38 8.27 -51.34
N ILE A 439 0.43 9.12 -50.32
CA ILE A 439 0.64 10.57 -50.50
C ILE A 439 2.02 10.84 -51.08
N GLY A 440 3.03 10.04 -50.73
CA GLY A 440 4.40 10.18 -51.21
C GLY A 440 4.51 9.96 -52.71
N GLN A 441 3.71 9.03 -53.26
CA GLN A 441 3.61 8.81 -54.69
C GLN A 441 2.90 9.96 -55.43
N MET A 442 2.02 10.70 -54.75
CA MET A 442 1.24 11.80 -55.33
C MET A 442 1.90 13.18 -55.17
N SER A 443 2.98 13.31 -54.38
CA SER A 443 3.58 14.59 -54.00
C SER A 443 5.05 14.66 -54.42
N ASN A 444 5.45 15.73 -55.13
CA ASN A 444 6.82 15.96 -55.63
C ASN A 444 7.88 16.27 -54.54
N GLY A 445 7.63 16.00 -53.26
CA GLY A 445 8.47 16.39 -52.12
C GLY A 445 9.00 15.18 -51.33
N ASN A 446 10.04 15.39 -50.51
CA ASN A 446 10.60 14.35 -49.66
C ASN A 446 9.60 13.92 -48.56
N MET A 447 8.88 12.83 -48.80
CA MET A 447 7.80 12.37 -47.91
C MET A 447 8.30 12.03 -46.49
N MET A 448 9.56 11.58 -46.35
CA MET A 448 10.10 11.18 -45.05
C MET A 448 10.09 12.32 -44.03
N THR A 449 10.24 13.57 -44.46
CA THR A 449 10.21 14.73 -43.55
C THR A 449 8.80 15.14 -43.12
N ARG A 450 7.76 14.67 -43.82
CA ARG A 450 6.34 15.01 -43.56
C ARG A 450 5.60 13.97 -42.71
N LEU A 451 6.15 12.75 -42.58
CA LEU A 451 5.58 11.66 -41.80
C LEU A 451 5.32 12.01 -40.32
N PRO A 452 6.20 12.70 -39.58
CA PRO A 452 5.94 13.05 -38.18
C PRO A 452 4.69 13.93 -38.04
N MET A 453 4.51 14.89 -38.95
CA MET A 453 3.36 15.81 -38.94
C MET A 453 2.05 15.08 -39.30
N LEU A 454 2.09 14.16 -40.25
CA LEU A 454 0.94 13.31 -40.60
C LEU A 454 0.52 12.43 -39.41
N ALA A 455 1.49 11.79 -38.75
CA ALA A 455 1.24 10.95 -37.58
C ALA A 455 0.63 11.74 -36.41
N LEU A 456 1.13 12.96 -36.17
CA LEU A 456 0.58 13.83 -35.13
C LEU A 456 -0.82 14.31 -35.47
N SER A 457 -1.08 14.67 -36.73
CA SER A 457 -2.41 15.06 -37.21
C SER A 457 -3.42 13.92 -37.12
N MET A 458 -3.01 12.68 -37.42
CA MET A 458 -3.84 11.50 -37.21
C MET A 458 -4.11 11.24 -35.73
N THR A 459 -3.12 11.46 -34.86
CA THR A 459 -3.30 11.31 -33.41
C THR A 459 -4.28 12.35 -32.86
N ALA A 460 -4.16 13.61 -33.29
CA ALA A 460 -5.09 14.68 -32.92
C ALA A 460 -6.51 14.43 -33.46
N TRP A 461 -6.63 13.95 -34.71
CA TRP A 461 -7.92 13.59 -35.30
C TRP A 461 -8.59 12.42 -34.58
N THR A 462 -7.85 11.36 -34.29
CA THR A 462 -8.39 10.19 -33.56
C THR A 462 -8.82 10.56 -32.14
N PHE A 463 -8.10 11.47 -31.47
CA PHE A 463 -8.54 12.05 -30.20
C PHE A 463 -9.86 12.83 -30.35
N LEU A 464 -9.93 13.79 -31.28
CA LEU A 464 -11.14 14.60 -31.48
C LEU A 464 -12.34 13.73 -31.82
N ASN A 465 -12.18 12.82 -32.77
CA ASN A 465 -13.23 11.89 -33.19
C ASN A 465 -13.66 10.99 -32.03
N GLY A 466 -12.71 10.43 -31.28
CA GLY A 466 -13.00 9.58 -30.12
C GLY A 466 -13.75 10.30 -29.01
N VAL A 467 -13.34 11.53 -28.67
CA VAL A 467 -14.01 12.34 -27.63
C VAL A 467 -15.43 12.69 -28.05
N VAL A 468 -15.62 13.15 -29.28
CA VAL A 468 -16.94 13.56 -29.78
C VAL A 468 -17.89 12.36 -29.85
N LEU A 469 -17.45 11.24 -30.43
CA LEU A 469 -18.30 10.05 -30.58
C LEU A 469 -18.62 9.41 -29.22
N ASP A 470 -17.64 9.25 -28.33
CA ASP A 470 -17.90 8.69 -26.99
C ASP A 470 -18.90 9.57 -26.21
N ALA A 471 -18.78 10.90 -26.29
CA ALA A 471 -19.68 11.82 -25.61
C ALA A 471 -21.14 11.64 -26.02
N THR A 472 -21.44 11.26 -27.28
CA THR A 472 -22.81 11.04 -27.75
C THR A 472 -23.53 9.88 -27.04
N THR A 473 -22.79 8.93 -26.48
CA THR A 473 -23.35 7.74 -25.80
C THR A 473 -23.00 7.66 -24.31
N ALA A 474 -22.09 8.52 -23.83
CA ALA A 474 -21.55 8.48 -22.48
C ALA A 474 -22.61 8.44 -21.37
N LEU A 475 -23.62 9.31 -21.50
CA LEU A 475 -24.68 9.45 -20.51
C LEU A 475 -25.67 8.28 -20.54
N GLN A 476 -25.97 7.75 -21.73
CA GLN A 476 -26.84 6.58 -21.90
C GLN A 476 -26.19 5.31 -21.36
N ASN A 477 -24.89 5.11 -21.64
CA ASN A 477 -24.14 3.95 -21.14
C ASN A 477 -23.99 3.96 -19.62
N SER A 478 -24.07 5.14 -19.00
CA SER A 478 -23.91 5.34 -17.56
C SER A 478 -25.25 5.62 -16.85
N ALA A 479 -26.38 5.31 -17.49
CA ALA A 479 -27.73 5.58 -17.01
C ALA A 479 -27.99 5.08 -15.58
N SER A 480 -27.57 3.85 -15.27
CA SER A 480 -27.72 3.26 -13.94
C SER A 480 -26.95 4.04 -12.87
N LEU A 481 -25.73 4.48 -13.17
CA LEU A 481 -24.93 5.26 -12.23
C LEU A 481 -25.46 6.68 -12.02
N ILE A 482 -26.09 7.26 -13.04
CA ILE A 482 -26.73 8.59 -12.96
C ILE A 482 -28.04 8.50 -12.18
N ARG A 483 -28.87 7.48 -12.42
CA ARG A 483 -30.17 7.30 -11.75
C ARG A 483 -30.05 6.75 -10.33
N ASP A 484 -29.19 5.77 -10.10
CA ASP A 484 -29.11 5.05 -8.82
C ASP A 484 -28.18 5.74 -7.80
N ARG A 485 -27.20 6.53 -8.27
CA ARG A 485 -26.18 7.17 -7.40
C ARG A 485 -26.13 8.70 -7.49
N ALA A 486 -27.03 9.33 -8.24
CA ALA A 486 -27.14 10.78 -8.40
C ALA A 486 -25.81 11.49 -8.75
N LEU A 487 -24.92 10.83 -9.51
CA LEU A 487 -23.66 11.43 -9.92
C LEU A 487 -23.91 12.51 -11.00
N PRO A 488 -23.22 13.68 -10.92
CA PRO A 488 -23.33 14.71 -11.94
C PRO A 488 -23.03 14.15 -13.35
N PRO A 489 -23.91 14.35 -14.35
CA PRO A 489 -23.71 13.87 -15.73
C PRO A 489 -22.36 14.31 -16.34
N VAL A 490 -21.88 15.49 -15.94
CA VAL A 490 -20.61 16.06 -16.39
C VAL A 490 -19.41 15.15 -16.11
N ILE A 491 -19.46 14.34 -15.03
CA ILE A 491 -18.40 13.38 -14.69
C ILE A 491 -18.17 12.39 -15.83
N PHE A 492 -19.24 11.88 -16.43
CA PHE A 492 -19.15 10.87 -17.48
C PHE A 492 -18.68 11.46 -18.81
N LEU A 493 -19.01 12.73 -19.08
CA LEU A 493 -18.48 13.46 -20.24
C LEU A 493 -16.97 13.73 -20.07
N LEU A 494 -16.56 14.23 -18.89
CA LEU A 494 -15.15 14.38 -18.53
C LEU A 494 -14.38 13.05 -18.57
N GLN A 495 -15.00 11.95 -18.11
CA GLN A 495 -14.42 10.61 -18.15
C GLN A 495 -14.08 10.21 -19.59
N CYS A 496 -14.95 10.53 -20.55
CA CYS A 496 -14.69 10.25 -21.96
C CYS A 496 -13.46 11.01 -22.46
N THR A 497 -13.35 12.30 -22.13
CA THR A 497 -12.19 13.11 -22.49
C THR A 497 -10.90 12.58 -21.87
N PHE A 498 -10.90 12.22 -20.59
CA PHE A 498 -9.73 11.63 -19.93
C PHE A 498 -9.33 10.29 -20.54
N ARG A 499 -10.30 9.42 -20.82
CA ARG A 499 -10.04 8.12 -21.46
C ARG A 499 -9.41 8.30 -22.84
N GLN A 500 -9.94 9.20 -23.65
CA GLN A 500 -9.41 9.48 -24.99
C GLN A 500 -8.06 10.20 -24.94
N ALA A 501 -7.81 11.05 -23.93
CA ALA A 501 -6.50 11.66 -23.73
C ALA A 501 -5.43 10.61 -23.40
N LEU A 502 -5.77 9.61 -22.58
CA LEU A 502 -4.88 8.48 -22.32
C LEU A 502 -4.62 7.66 -23.59
N PHE A 503 -5.63 7.42 -24.44
CA PHE A 503 -5.42 6.76 -25.73
C PHE A 503 -4.50 7.57 -26.65
N ALA A 504 -4.74 8.88 -26.75
CA ALA A 504 -3.91 9.79 -27.54
C ALA A 504 -2.46 9.80 -27.06
N LEU A 505 -2.21 9.79 -25.74
CA LEU A 505 -0.87 9.75 -25.17
C LEU A 505 -0.12 8.47 -25.54
N HIS A 506 -0.79 7.31 -25.55
CA HIS A 506 -0.18 6.05 -26.00
C HIS A 506 0.07 6.04 -27.52
N ASN A 507 -0.84 6.62 -28.30
CA ASN A 507 -0.68 6.74 -29.75
C ASN A 507 0.39 7.77 -30.14
N ALA A 508 0.66 8.76 -29.29
CA ALA A 508 1.69 9.77 -29.48
C ALA A 508 3.12 9.20 -29.52
N CYS A 509 3.33 7.95 -29.07
CA CYS A 509 4.60 7.25 -29.24
C CYS A 509 5.03 7.18 -30.71
N VAL A 510 4.09 6.98 -31.66
CA VAL A 510 4.40 6.89 -33.10
C VAL A 510 4.93 8.22 -33.65
N PRO A 511 4.21 9.36 -33.56
CA PRO A 511 4.74 10.64 -34.01
C PRO A 511 6.00 11.06 -33.25
N LEU A 512 6.13 10.74 -31.95
CA LEU A 512 7.33 11.03 -31.17
C LEU A 512 8.56 10.29 -31.70
N VAL A 513 8.45 8.99 -31.96
CA VAL A 513 9.55 8.20 -32.54
C VAL A 513 9.91 8.71 -33.93
N LEU A 514 8.92 9.02 -34.78
CA LEU A 514 9.18 9.60 -36.10
C LEU A 514 9.87 10.96 -36.00
N TRP A 515 9.47 11.81 -35.06
CA TRP A 515 10.11 13.11 -34.83
C TRP A 515 11.56 12.95 -34.35
N LEU A 516 11.83 12.04 -33.41
CA LEU A 516 13.18 11.76 -32.92
C LEU A 516 14.11 11.18 -34.00
N LEU A 517 13.58 10.36 -34.90
CA LEU A 517 14.38 9.72 -35.96
C LEU A 517 14.60 10.63 -37.18
N LEU A 518 13.63 11.49 -37.51
CA LEU A 518 13.60 12.21 -38.78
C LEU A 518 13.74 13.74 -38.64
N SER A 519 13.61 14.30 -37.44
CA SER A 519 13.73 15.76 -37.19
C SER A 519 14.22 16.11 -35.75
N PRO A 520 15.40 15.62 -35.31
CA PRO A 520 15.83 15.68 -33.91
C PRO A 520 16.31 17.05 -33.35
N HIS A 521 16.13 18.18 -34.05
CA HIS A 521 16.97 19.37 -33.78
C HIS A 521 16.27 20.67 -33.30
N ASP A 522 14.95 20.75 -33.17
CA ASP A 522 14.31 21.99 -32.69
C ASP A 522 13.16 21.77 -31.68
N LEU A 523 13.51 21.89 -30.39
CA LEU A 523 12.53 21.88 -29.30
C LEU A 523 11.72 23.19 -29.22
N SER A 524 12.24 24.26 -29.80
CA SER A 524 11.62 25.60 -29.84
C SER A 524 10.23 25.58 -30.49
N HIS A 525 10.11 24.92 -31.65
CA HIS A 525 8.86 24.74 -32.39
C HIS A 525 7.84 23.87 -31.64
N ALA A 526 8.31 22.85 -30.92
CA ALA A 526 7.45 22.02 -30.08
C ALA A 526 6.86 22.80 -28.91
N LEU A 527 7.65 23.67 -28.26
CA LEU A 527 7.17 24.55 -27.20
C LEU A 527 6.19 25.62 -27.73
N ALA A 528 6.46 26.20 -28.90
CA ALA A 528 5.59 27.19 -29.52
C ALA A 528 4.20 26.64 -29.90
N ALA A 529 4.08 25.32 -30.10
CA ALA A 529 2.82 24.66 -30.44
C ALA A 529 1.92 24.34 -29.24
N LEU A 530 2.47 24.32 -28.01
CA LEU A 530 1.73 23.95 -26.80
C LEU A 530 0.46 24.80 -26.56
N PRO A 531 0.48 26.14 -26.69
CA PRO A 531 -0.72 26.95 -26.51
C PRO A 531 -1.83 26.58 -27.51
N GLY A 532 -1.47 26.33 -28.77
CA GLY A 532 -2.41 25.88 -29.80
C GLY A 532 -3.00 24.50 -29.50
N LEU A 533 -2.19 23.58 -28.97
CA LEU A 533 -2.65 22.24 -28.59
C LEU A 533 -3.60 22.30 -27.38
N LEU A 534 -3.34 23.20 -26.42
CA LEU A 534 -4.25 23.44 -25.30
C LEU A 534 -5.60 23.99 -25.78
N LEU A 535 -5.59 24.93 -26.72
CA LEU A 535 -6.82 25.43 -27.35
C LEU A 535 -7.56 24.32 -28.10
N PHE A 536 -6.85 23.48 -28.84
CA PHE A 536 -7.42 22.32 -29.53
C PHE A 536 -8.16 21.38 -28.57
N VAL A 537 -7.52 21.03 -27.44
CA VAL A 537 -8.12 20.16 -26.40
C VAL A 537 -9.31 20.84 -25.73
N ALA A 538 -9.22 22.14 -25.42
CA ALA A 538 -10.30 22.89 -24.80
C ALA A 538 -11.54 22.98 -25.72
N CYS A 539 -11.34 23.28 -27.01
CA CYS A 539 -12.42 23.30 -28.01
C CYS A 539 -13.07 21.92 -28.15
N THR A 540 -12.26 20.87 -28.24
CA THR A 540 -12.75 19.48 -28.35
C THR A 540 -13.58 19.10 -27.13
N PHE A 541 -13.14 19.47 -25.93
CA PHE A 541 -13.87 19.23 -24.70
C PHE A 541 -15.20 20.00 -24.67
N ALA A 542 -15.20 21.29 -24.96
CA ALA A 542 -16.41 22.11 -24.99
C ALA A 542 -17.42 21.59 -26.03
N LEU A 543 -16.94 21.19 -27.21
CA LEU A 543 -17.77 20.54 -28.23
C LEU A 543 -18.41 19.23 -27.72
N SER A 544 -17.65 18.42 -26.98
CA SER A 544 -18.14 17.16 -26.40
C SER A 544 -19.26 17.38 -25.38
N LEU A 545 -19.20 18.47 -24.60
CA LEU A 545 -20.24 18.81 -23.63
C LEU A 545 -21.55 19.16 -24.33
N VAL A 546 -21.47 19.96 -25.40
CA VAL A 546 -22.63 20.38 -26.19
C VAL A 546 -23.26 19.16 -26.88
N LEU A 547 -22.46 18.41 -27.64
CA LEU A 547 -22.96 17.27 -28.43
C LEU A 547 -23.43 16.12 -27.54
N GLY A 548 -22.73 15.83 -26.44
CA GLY A 548 -23.14 14.79 -25.49
C GLY A 548 -24.50 15.10 -24.86
N ALA A 549 -24.73 16.36 -24.47
CA ALA A 549 -26.03 16.80 -23.95
C ALA A 549 -27.15 16.68 -25.01
N MET A 550 -26.88 17.12 -26.25
CA MET A 550 -27.87 17.07 -27.34
C MET A 550 -28.19 15.63 -27.75
N ALA A 551 -27.19 14.75 -27.87
CA ALA A 551 -27.37 13.34 -28.24
C ALA A 551 -28.12 12.54 -27.18
N THR A 552 -28.05 12.98 -25.92
CA THR A 552 -28.86 12.41 -24.84
C THR A 552 -30.36 12.62 -25.09
N ARG A 553 -30.73 13.76 -25.69
CA ARG A 553 -32.12 14.10 -26.04
C ARG A 553 -32.55 13.56 -27.41
N TYR A 554 -31.66 13.61 -28.39
CA TYR A 554 -31.94 13.23 -29.78
C TYR A 554 -31.03 12.09 -30.22
N ARG A 555 -31.57 10.87 -30.30
CA ARG A 555 -30.79 9.66 -30.59
C ARG A 555 -30.25 9.64 -32.03
N ASP A 556 -30.96 10.25 -32.97
CA ASP A 556 -30.55 10.32 -34.38
C ASP A 556 -29.34 11.24 -34.61
N LEU A 557 -28.93 11.99 -33.59
CA LEU A 557 -27.78 12.89 -33.69
C LEU A 557 -26.46 12.11 -33.82
N LYS A 558 -26.36 10.89 -33.27
CA LYS A 558 -25.11 10.10 -33.34
C LYS A 558 -24.74 9.72 -34.79
N PRO A 559 -25.61 9.07 -35.60
CA PRO A 559 -25.31 8.80 -37.00
C PRO A 559 -25.01 10.07 -37.83
N ILE A 560 -25.68 11.19 -37.53
CA ILE A 560 -25.44 12.48 -38.19
C ILE A 560 -24.02 12.98 -37.87
N ILE A 561 -23.61 12.92 -36.60
CA ILE A 561 -22.27 13.31 -36.15
C ILE A 561 -21.21 12.40 -36.79
N GLU A 562 -21.42 11.08 -36.83
CA GLU A 562 -20.50 10.12 -37.48
C GLU A 562 -20.29 10.46 -38.96
N SER A 563 -21.37 10.72 -39.69
CA SER A 563 -21.32 11.12 -41.11
C SER A 563 -20.62 12.47 -41.30
N THR A 564 -20.90 13.43 -40.42
CA THR A 564 -20.30 14.77 -40.47
C THR A 564 -18.80 14.71 -40.19
N LEU A 565 -18.37 13.96 -39.19
CA LEU A 565 -16.94 13.78 -38.87
C LEU A 565 -16.20 13.09 -40.01
N MET A 566 -16.81 12.12 -40.70
CA MET A 566 -16.22 11.49 -41.87
C MET A 566 -15.99 12.49 -43.01
N LEU A 567 -16.98 13.31 -43.35
CA LEU A 567 -16.83 14.36 -44.37
C LEU A 567 -15.80 15.42 -43.95
N ALA A 568 -15.84 15.80 -42.67
CA ALA A 568 -14.93 16.76 -42.08
C ALA A 568 -13.48 16.29 -42.12
N PHE A 569 -13.21 14.99 -41.90
CA PHE A 569 -11.87 14.40 -42.03
C PHE A 569 -11.28 14.63 -43.43
N LEU A 570 -12.08 14.37 -44.47
CA LEU A 570 -11.67 14.49 -45.86
C LEU A 570 -11.44 15.95 -46.27
N ALA A 571 -12.28 16.85 -45.78
CA ALA A 571 -12.24 18.28 -46.08
C ALA A 571 -11.25 19.09 -45.22
N SER A 572 -10.63 18.47 -44.20
CA SER A 572 -9.72 19.13 -43.27
C SER A 572 -8.26 18.82 -43.57
N PRO A 573 -7.31 19.69 -43.19
CA PRO A 573 -5.88 19.47 -43.38
C PRO A 573 -5.33 18.47 -42.36
N VAL A 574 -5.92 17.28 -42.26
CA VAL A 574 -5.44 16.18 -41.42
C VAL A 574 -4.45 15.34 -42.23
N ILE A 575 -4.88 14.87 -43.39
CA ILE A 575 -4.06 14.10 -44.36
C ILE A 575 -3.17 15.04 -45.17
N TRP A 576 -3.71 16.19 -45.53
CA TRP A 576 -3.10 17.10 -46.49
C TRP A 576 -2.10 18.04 -45.82
N SER A 577 -1.06 18.44 -46.55
CA SER A 577 -0.15 19.51 -46.13
C SER A 577 -0.56 20.85 -46.73
N SER A 578 -0.13 21.94 -46.10
CA SER A 578 -0.29 23.32 -46.57
C SER A 578 0.07 23.47 -48.04
N ASP A 579 1.16 22.83 -48.44
CA ASP A 579 1.74 22.99 -49.78
C ASP A 579 0.98 22.22 -50.87
N MET A 580 0.11 21.27 -50.48
CA MET A 580 -0.61 20.40 -51.41
C MET A 580 -1.99 20.96 -51.82
N ILE A 581 -2.53 21.92 -51.07
CA ILE A 581 -3.85 22.49 -51.33
C ILE A 581 -3.73 24.01 -51.38
N ASN A 582 -4.41 24.64 -52.35
CA ASN A 582 -4.48 26.09 -52.41
C ASN A 582 -5.21 26.62 -51.17
N HIS A 583 -4.45 27.17 -50.21
CA HIS A 583 -4.96 27.82 -48.99
C HIS A 583 -6.01 28.91 -49.24
N ARG A 584 -6.06 29.44 -50.47
CA ARG A 584 -7.05 30.45 -50.88
C ARG A 584 -8.40 29.84 -51.27
N SER A 585 -8.57 28.52 -51.27
CA SER A 585 -9.88 27.91 -51.53
C SER A 585 -10.90 28.35 -50.47
N THR A 586 -12.07 28.81 -50.92
CA THR A 586 -13.14 29.29 -50.01
C THR A 586 -13.60 28.20 -49.04
N VAL A 587 -13.53 26.94 -49.47
CA VAL A 587 -13.90 25.77 -48.66
C VAL A 587 -13.00 25.60 -47.43
N MET A 588 -11.67 25.78 -47.57
CA MET A 588 -10.76 25.67 -46.43
C MET A 588 -10.91 26.82 -45.44
N ARG A 589 -11.15 28.05 -45.93
CA ARG A 589 -11.33 29.25 -45.10
C ARG A 589 -12.64 29.26 -44.31
N LEU A 590 -13.67 28.55 -44.78
CA LEU A 590 -14.94 28.41 -44.07
C LEU A 590 -14.93 27.20 -43.11
N ASN A 591 -13.98 26.28 -43.24
CA ASN A 591 -13.92 25.09 -42.42
C ASN A 591 -13.27 25.38 -41.05
N PRO A 592 -14.01 25.27 -39.94
CA PRO A 592 -13.49 25.54 -38.58
C PRO A 592 -12.30 24.65 -38.20
N LEU A 593 -12.25 23.41 -38.72
CA LEU A 593 -11.19 22.47 -38.41
C LEU A 593 -9.86 22.85 -39.06
N THR A 594 -9.89 23.59 -40.18
CA THR A 594 -8.67 24.14 -40.78
C THR A 594 -7.95 25.04 -39.78
N HIS A 595 -8.68 25.98 -39.18
CA HIS A 595 -8.14 26.91 -38.19
C HIS A 595 -7.77 26.20 -36.88
N LEU A 596 -8.56 25.21 -36.47
CA LEU A 596 -8.31 24.43 -35.25
C LEU A 596 -7.03 23.57 -35.32
N PHE A 597 -6.69 23.05 -36.50
CA PHE A 597 -5.42 22.36 -36.72
C PHE A 597 -4.25 23.34 -36.94
N ALA A 598 -4.47 24.46 -37.62
CA ALA A 598 -3.44 25.45 -37.92
C ALA A 598 -2.73 25.99 -36.67
N VAL A 599 -3.48 26.29 -35.59
CA VAL A 599 -2.95 26.93 -34.36
C VAL A 599 -1.83 26.16 -33.65
N TRP A 600 -1.70 24.86 -33.86
CA TRP A 600 -0.58 24.06 -33.32
C TRP A 600 0.28 23.42 -34.41
N ARG A 601 -0.26 23.26 -35.63
CA ARG A 601 0.46 22.67 -36.76
C ARG A 601 1.46 23.63 -37.40
N GLU A 602 1.10 24.90 -37.55
CA GLU A 602 1.98 25.92 -38.17
C GLU A 602 3.25 26.17 -37.34
N PRO A 603 3.18 26.32 -36.00
CA PRO A 603 4.37 26.46 -35.15
C PRO A 603 5.28 25.24 -35.20
N LEU A 604 4.71 24.03 -35.26
CA LEU A 604 5.47 22.78 -35.40
C LEU A 604 6.16 22.63 -36.75
N ALA A 605 5.59 23.22 -37.80
CA ALA A 605 6.19 23.26 -39.13
C ALA A 605 7.24 24.37 -39.28
N GLY A 606 7.50 25.16 -38.22
CA GLY A 606 8.40 26.31 -38.24
C GLY A 606 7.79 27.62 -38.75
N GLY A 607 6.48 27.64 -39.01
CA GLY A 607 5.74 28.81 -39.46
C GLY A 607 5.12 29.62 -38.31
N ALA A 608 4.77 30.88 -38.59
CA ALA A 608 3.95 31.69 -37.70
C ALA A 608 2.46 31.33 -37.88
N VAL A 609 1.69 31.39 -36.80
CA VAL A 609 0.24 31.15 -36.86
C VAL A 609 -0.46 32.33 -37.53
N ASP A 610 -1.32 32.08 -38.51
CA ASP A 610 -2.18 33.12 -39.08
C ASP A 610 -3.07 33.76 -37.98
N PRO A 611 -3.00 35.09 -37.74
CA PRO A 611 -3.85 35.77 -36.76
C PRO A 611 -5.35 35.48 -36.96
N VAL A 612 -5.79 35.27 -38.20
CA VAL A 612 -7.20 34.93 -38.50
C VAL A 612 -7.57 33.58 -37.87
N SER A 613 -6.69 32.60 -37.92
CA SER A 613 -6.91 31.28 -37.31
C SER A 613 -7.01 31.37 -35.78
N ILE A 614 -6.20 32.22 -35.14
CA ILE A 614 -6.27 32.43 -33.69
C ILE A 614 -7.63 33.05 -33.31
N VAL A 615 -8.03 34.12 -34.00
CA VAL A 615 -9.32 34.79 -33.74
C VAL A 615 -10.48 33.82 -33.95
N TYR A 616 -10.45 33.03 -35.03
CA TYR A 616 -11.48 32.04 -35.32
C TYR A 616 -11.60 31.01 -34.18
N VAL A 617 -10.48 30.45 -33.72
CA VAL A 617 -10.47 29.43 -32.65
C VAL A 617 -10.94 30.01 -31.32
N LEU A 618 -10.55 31.24 -30.98
CA LEU A 618 -10.99 31.91 -29.75
C LEU A 618 -12.50 32.21 -29.77
N VAL A 619 -13.02 32.69 -30.90
CA VAL A 619 -14.46 32.93 -31.09
C VAL A 619 -15.23 31.60 -31.02
N ALA A 620 -14.76 30.56 -31.70
CA ALA A 620 -15.36 29.24 -31.66
C ALA A 620 -15.35 28.68 -30.22
N LEU A 621 -14.25 28.81 -29.49
CA LEU A 621 -14.16 28.39 -28.09
C LEU A 621 -15.16 29.16 -27.22
N ALA A 622 -15.24 30.48 -27.36
CA ALA A 622 -16.18 31.31 -26.60
C ALA A 622 -17.64 30.90 -26.86
N LEU A 623 -18.01 30.66 -28.12
CA LEU A 623 -19.34 30.17 -28.50
C LEU A 623 -19.62 28.77 -27.94
N LEU A 624 -18.65 27.85 -28.00
CA LEU A 624 -18.77 26.51 -27.45
C LEU A 624 -18.87 26.51 -25.93
N VAL A 625 -18.12 27.37 -25.24
CA VAL A 625 -18.19 27.53 -23.78
C VAL A 625 -19.55 28.10 -23.38
N PHE A 626 -20.04 29.13 -24.09
CA PHE A 626 -21.38 29.67 -23.86
C PHE A 626 -22.47 28.60 -24.07
N ALA A 627 -22.40 27.86 -25.18
CA ALA A 627 -23.31 26.75 -25.45
C ALA A 627 -23.19 25.65 -24.40
N SER A 628 -21.98 25.34 -23.92
CA SER A 628 -21.75 24.35 -22.85
C SER A 628 -22.39 24.78 -21.53
N VAL A 629 -22.30 26.06 -21.15
CA VAL A 629 -22.97 26.57 -19.95
C VAL A 629 -24.49 26.41 -20.07
N LEU A 630 -25.05 26.76 -21.23
CA LEU A 630 -26.49 26.57 -21.49
C LEU A 630 -26.90 25.10 -21.43
N THR A 631 -26.12 24.19 -22.00
CA THR A 631 -26.43 22.74 -21.98
C THR A 631 -26.23 22.14 -20.59
N LEU A 632 -25.25 22.60 -19.80
CA LEU A 632 -25.03 22.19 -18.41
C LEU A 632 -26.22 22.50 -17.50
N VAL A 633 -26.88 23.65 -17.70
CA VAL A 633 -28.12 23.99 -16.99
C VAL A 633 -29.23 22.98 -17.32
N HIS A 634 -29.31 22.54 -18.58
CA HIS A 634 -30.31 21.59 -19.05
C HIS A 634 -29.98 20.13 -18.70
N LEU A 635 -28.70 19.79 -18.55
CA LEU A 635 -28.21 18.48 -18.11
C LEU A 635 -28.67 18.11 -16.69
N ARG A 636 -29.15 19.06 -15.88
CA ARG A 636 -29.84 18.75 -14.62
C ARG A 636 -31.11 17.90 -14.83
N LYS A 637 -31.71 17.97 -16.03
CA LYS A 637 -32.85 17.13 -16.44
C LYS A 637 -32.42 15.85 -17.17
N ALA A 638 -31.12 15.56 -17.29
CA ALA A 638 -30.63 14.41 -18.04
C ALA A 638 -31.16 13.08 -17.49
N ALA A 639 -31.40 12.96 -16.18
CA ALA A 639 -32.02 11.77 -15.57
C ALA A 639 -33.45 11.47 -16.08
N PHE A 640 -34.15 12.46 -16.66
CA PHE A 640 -35.46 12.27 -17.29
C PHE A 640 -35.36 11.89 -18.78
N TRP A 641 -34.24 12.22 -19.45
CA TRP A 641 -34.01 11.92 -20.86
C TRP A 641 -33.33 10.55 -21.08
N ILE A 642 -32.79 9.96 -20.02
CA ILE A 642 -32.07 8.68 -19.99
C ILE A 642 -32.89 7.65 -19.21
#